data_AF-A0A8C9XHY1-F1
#
_entry.id   AF-A0A8C9XHY1-F1
#
_cell.length_a   1.000
_cell.length_b   1.000
_cell.length_c   1.000
_cell.angle_alpha   90.00
_cell.angle_beta   90.00
_cell.angle_gamma   90.00
#
_symmetry.space_group_name_H-M   'P 1'
#
loop_
_entity.id
_entity.type
_entity.pdbx_description
1 polymer ?
#
loop_
_entity_poly.entity_id
_entity_poly.type
_entity_poly.pdbx_seq_one_letter_code
_entity_poly.pdbx_strand_id
1 'polypeptide(L)'
;MLMFGITPLTRPLYIFIFIAVDLAERFSGPVPELQLASQVLHVLFLFLPLLWALGILPPLDALLLWGMEQALVFGLGGSPMSSNLRLLLMFGISAGVAVCNYFIPSTLGVVLFSISTGFLLSLDLSQVGGSPPPPPSNFGWNLGCRELLLYLSLFLVAVAEAGLLHHFLGLTPSQSLVTGPQAPVSYLLLVLFCLCWALREIQGAYVFGGVFLNPLYPKGMSSVQTFKQRDRGLYIAAAIRRVLLHLVSPFAMIAFLSMDKSLQLLHRASLSVGFTRAFRVVWQNSEDALLQMVVVVLVQLAAGNKMLPGWDNLGTGVQLLLVGLLIDRLTQFLAKLKFTLTVLVTSWTEKKQRRQSAGTLLALNASLCPLLLVVVTLSALLSAPLLPLFTLPIFLVGFPRPQRSWPGPVGTACPCPDSIFYQQMSGSLASALRTAFARGSLGSLAPGSHFLGRFQDRMVWIMILERGHGYCTVNIKGLELQETSCHTVEARRVDEVFEAAFERPEQLGFTQGFNLHWGNALTPCAALAVQVYSDARNVLSGIIDSHDNLRKLQDDFLKALVWLLLRYCVQKHKGFLWSSEEGSSLTSFGDWSDEDDLFGPQPARRTVALVTAEAQPGHAVLQTGASLPGSVEMDSLFENMALSALQPLQPLGLGIGMPAVDKGCNPGIFRESASALPQLNFNCPQSEVFNLPTGWRTAPLLPSRLLQLRPLFPEDWFRFTLGQFGPAVQGETSEDMTKALKEDEALKELHAQVALSCLISLGAESAFTSPSYVYRLYCGDIPWTEGLDWLSSSKELYQLALRAFRFSFKLLFDQASLGPMESPEELFSTLEEYERDWYIGLVTEKGWHDSVLQEKPFLFSLGHDLAMGTYTGRVLSLQEQLVQVGRLNGEGVRGQWANLSWELLYATNDDEERYSIQAHPFMLRNLTVQAADPPLGYPIYSSAPLHFPCL
;
A
#
# COMPACT_ATOMS: atom_id res chain seq x y z
N MET A 1 6.49 3.80 24.19
CA MET A 1 7.93 4.06 23.93
C MET A 1 8.02 5.13 22.84
N LEU A 2 8.13 6.41 23.21
CA LEU A 2 8.06 7.56 22.29
C LEU A 2 9.39 7.73 21.53
N MET A 3 9.41 7.33 20.26
CA MET A 3 10.59 7.49 19.37
C MET A 3 10.88 8.95 18.97
N PHE A 4 10.05 9.91 19.40
CA PHE A 4 10.18 11.34 19.12
C PHE A 4 10.42 12.19 20.38
N GLY A 5 10.82 11.58 21.51
CA GLY A 5 11.38 12.36 22.60
C GLY A 5 12.61 13.11 22.08
N ILE A 6 12.63 14.44 22.21
CA ILE A 6 13.80 15.28 21.93
C ILE A 6 15.00 14.59 22.57
N THR A 7 15.86 13.96 21.75
CA THR A 7 17.00 13.21 22.26
C THR A 7 17.74 14.11 23.25
N PRO A 8 17.99 13.68 24.50
CA PRO A 8 18.44 14.56 25.58
C PRO A 8 19.77 15.28 25.26
N LEU A 9 20.53 14.78 24.29
CA LEU A 9 21.81 15.31 23.83
C LEU A 9 21.71 16.39 22.73
N THR A 10 20.54 16.66 22.18
CA THR A 10 20.39 17.61 21.05
C THR A 10 20.71 19.06 21.45
N ARG A 11 20.12 19.56 22.53
CA ARG A 11 20.31 20.95 22.98
C ARG A 11 21.75 21.23 23.43
N PRO A 12 22.40 20.37 24.24
CA PRO A 12 23.81 20.56 24.61
C PRO A 12 24.77 20.59 23.41
N LEU A 13 24.50 19.81 22.36
CA LEU A 13 25.34 19.80 21.16
C LEU A 13 25.32 21.14 20.42
N TYR A 14 24.15 21.74 20.21
CA TYR A 14 24.08 23.07 19.59
C TYR A 14 24.88 24.10 20.38
N ILE A 15 24.77 24.08 21.71
CA ILE A 15 25.57 24.95 22.58
C ILE A 15 27.07 24.66 22.39
N PHE A 16 27.46 23.39 22.33
CA PHE A 16 28.85 22.99 22.11
C PHE A 16 29.39 23.47 20.75
N ILE A 17 28.59 23.42 19.68
CA ILE A 17 28.98 23.94 18.35
C ILE A 17 29.30 25.43 18.42
N PHE A 18 28.47 26.21 19.13
CA PHE A 18 28.68 27.65 19.27
C PHE A 18 29.96 27.94 20.05
N ILE A 19 30.18 27.21 21.15
CA ILE A 19 31.42 27.29 21.93
C ILE A 19 32.63 26.89 21.07
N ALA A 20 32.52 25.83 20.27
CA ALA A 20 33.62 25.36 19.43
C ALA A 20 34.01 26.38 18.36
N VAL A 21 33.04 27.07 17.74
CA VAL A 21 33.32 28.13 16.74
C VAL A 21 33.93 29.37 17.41
N ASP A 22 33.44 29.78 18.58
CA ASP A 22 34.04 30.88 19.35
C ASP A 22 35.48 30.55 19.79
N LEU A 23 35.73 29.34 20.28
CA LEU A 23 37.09 28.89 20.59
C LEU A 23 37.96 28.82 19.33
N ALA A 24 37.43 28.32 18.21
CA ALA A 24 38.16 28.27 16.95
C ALA A 24 38.54 29.68 16.48
N GLU A 25 37.67 30.68 16.62
CA GLU A 25 37.98 32.08 16.31
C GLU A 25 39.09 32.62 17.21
N ARG A 26 39.06 32.31 18.51
CA ARG A 26 40.06 32.79 19.47
C ARG A 26 41.44 32.17 19.27
N PHE A 27 41.50 30.92 18.81
CA PHE A 27 42.76 30.17 18.66
C PHE A 27 43.28 30.11 17.23
N SER A 28 42.45 30.37 16.22
CA SER A 28 42.87 30.55 14.85
C SER A 28 43.22 32.02 14.64
N GLY A 29 44.23 32.35 13.83
CA GLY A 29 44.51 33.75 13.45
C GLY A 29 43.30 34.44 12.80
N PRO A 30 43.39 35.73 12.43
CA PRO A 30 42.25 36.50 11.91
C PRO A 30 41.75 35.92 10.57
N VAL A 31 40.77 35.02 10.64
CA VAL A 31 40.03 34.49 9.49
C VAL A 31 38.69 35.23 9.44
N PRO A 32 38.46 36.11 8.44
CA PRO A 32 37.28 36.99 8.42
C PRO A 32 35.96 36.21 8.33
N GLU A 33 35.98 35.04 7.66
CA GLU A 33 34.82 34.16 7.56
C GLU A 33 34.46 33.53 8.91
N LEU A 34 35.46 33.15 9.70
CA LEU A 34 35.28 32.55 11.03
C LEU A 34 34.79 33.59 12.03
N GLN A 35 35.32 34.82 11.95
CA GLN A 35 34.84 35.96 12.71
C GLN A 35 33.37 36.28 12.38
N LEU A 36 33.00 36.31 11.09
CA LEU A 36 31.62 36.51 10.68
C LEU A 36 30.70 35.38 11.19
N ALA A 37 31.12 34.12 11.05
CA ALA A 37 30.37 32.97 11.53
C ALA A 37 30.17 33.04 13.06
N SER A 38 31.22 33.36 13.82
CA SER A 38 31.15 33.56 15.26
C SER A 38 30.19 34.69 15.62
N GLN A 39 30.26 35.85 14.98
CA GLN A 39 29.32 36.96 15.21
C GLN A 39 27.86 36.57 14.94
N VAL A 40 27.60 35.87 13.83
CA VAL A 40 26.26 35.36 13.49
C VAL A 40 25.77 34.36 14.53
N LEU A 41 26.62 33.43 14.97
CA LEU A 41 26.28 32.47 16.01
C LEU A 41 26.01 33.16 17.36
N HIS A 42 26.78 34.17 17.75
CA HIS A 42 26.49 34.93 18.98
C HIS A 42 25.09 35.58 18.95
N VAL A 43 24.68 36.12 17.79
CA VAL A 43 23.32 36.65 17.61
C VAL A 43 22.28 35.53 17.69
N LEU A 44 22.50 34.41 16.99
CA LEU A 44 21.59 33.26 17.01
C LEU A 44 21.45 32.63 18.40
N PHE A 45 22.50 32.70 19.23
CA PHE A 45 22.51 32.12 20.57
C PHE A 45 21.43 32.76 21.46
N LEU A 46 21.18 34.07 21.31
CA LEU A 46 20.12 34.78 22.03
C LEU A 46 18.72 34.27 21.67
N PHE A 47 18.55 33.77 20.44
CA PHE A 47 17.26 33.29 19.94
C PHE A 47 17.09 31.76 20.05
N LEU A 48 18.10 31.04 20.54
CA LEU A 48 18.08 29.57 20.66
C LEU A 48 16.83 29.04 21.41
N PRO A 49 16.38 29.64 22.54
CA PRO A 49 15.15 29.21 23.21
C PRO A 49 13.90 29.37 22.32
N LEU A 50 13.82 30.48 21.57
CA LEU A 50 12.71 30.75 20.66
C LEU A 50 12.72 29.78 19.48
N LEU A 51 13.90 29.51 18.90
CA LEU A 51 14.06 28.57 17.79
C LEU A 51 13.71 27.14 18.19
N TRP A 52 14.01 26.73 19.43
CA TRP A 52 13.56 25.45 19.98
C TRP A 52 12.06 25.41 20.24
N ALA A 53 11.49 26.46 20.83
CA ALA A 53 10.05 26.54 21.09
C ALA A 53 9.23 26.50 19.79
N LEU A 54 9.73 27.12 18.72
CA LEU A 54 9.12 27.10 17.40
C LEU A 54 9.42 25.82 16.60
N GLY A 55 10.23 24.90 17.12
CA GLY A 55 10.58 23.64 16.42
C GLY A 55 11.34 23.85 15.11
N ILE A 56 12.10 24.94 14.99
CA ILE A 56 12.88 25.27 13.78
C ILE A 56 14.21 24.51 13.77
N LEU A 57 14.78 24.23 14.94
CA LEU A 57 16.06 23.51 15.06
C LEU A 57 15.85 21.99 14.99
N PRO A 58 16.52 21.29 14.06
CA PRO A 58 16.35 19.85 13.89
C PRO A 58 16.94 19.05 15.06
N PRO A 59 16.40 17.86 15.36
CA PRO A 59 17.11 16.88 16.17
C PRO A 59 18.35 16.38 15.39
N LEU A 60 19.32 15.82 16.13
CA LEU A 60 20.65 15.52 15.59
C LEU A 60 20.63 14.43 14.51
N ASP A 61 19.84 13.39 14.75
CA ASP A 61 19.59 12.30 13.81
C ASP A 61 19.02 12.84 12.48
N ALA A 62 18.01 13.70 12.53
CA ALA A 62 17.45 14.32 11.33
C ALA A 62 18.46 15.21 10.61
N LEU A 63 19.24 16.03 11.34
CA LEU A 63 20.23 16.93 10.75
C LEU A 63 21.37 16.17 10.06
N LEU A 64 21.92 15.15 10.71
CA LEU A 64 23.01 14.34 10.16
C LEU A 64 22.55 13.55 8.94
N LEU A 65 21.40 12.86 9.03
CA LEU A 65 20.85 12.09 7.91
C LEU A 65 20.49 13.01 6.74
N TRP A 66 19.91 14.18 7.01
CA TRP A 66 19.64 15.18 5.97
C TRP A 66 20.94 15.69 5.34
N GLY A 67 21.94 16.05 6.14
CA GLY A 67 23.22 16.53 5.63
C GLY A 67 23.95 15.50 4.76
N MET A 68 23.94 14.23 5.18
CA MET A 68 24.47 13.12 4.40
C MET A 68 23.70 12.90 3.09
N GLU A 69 22.37 12.97 3.12
CA GLU A 69 21.54 12.88 1.92
C GLU A 69 21.82 14.04 0.96
N GLN A 70 21.89 15.28 1.44
CA GLN A 70 22.23 16.45 0.62
C GLN A 70 23.62 16.31 -0.01
N ALA A 71 24.63 15.89 0.76
CA ALA A 71 25.98 15.67 0.27
C ALA A 71 26.05 14.53 -0.76
N LEU A 72 25.32 13.43 -0.52
CA LEU A 72 25.24 12.31 -1.45
C LEU A 72 24.57 12.71 -2.77
N VAL A 73 23.42 13.38 -2.72
CA VAL A 73 22.63 13.73 -3.91
C VAL A 73 23.30 14.85 -4.70
N PHE A 74 23.58 15.99 -4.06
CA PHE A 74 24.08 17.17 -4.77
C PHE A 74 25.60 17.15 -4.92
N GLY A 75 26.34 16.61 -3.95
CA GLY A 75 27.79 16.56 -3.98
C GLY A 75 28.35 15.36 -4.75
N LEU A 76 27.77 14.18 -4.55
CA LEU A 76 28.32 12.91 -5.06
C LEU A 76 27.45 12.24 -6.14
N GLY A 77 26.31 12.83 -6.50
CA GLY A 77 25.48 12.40 -7.62
C GLY A 77 24.61 11.16 -7.38
N GLY A 78 24.38 10.80 -6.12
CA GLY A 78 23.51 9.68 -5.73
C GLY A 78 22.03 10.03 -5.67
N SER A 79 21.23 9.10 -5.14
CA SER A 79 19.79 9.28 -4.85
C SER A 79 19.57 9.38 -3.33
N PRO A 80 18.47 9.99 -2.87
CA PRO A 80 17.89 9.66 -1.56
C PRO A 80 17.71 8.15 -1.43
N MET A 81 17.90 7.63 -0.22
CA MET A 81 18.04 6.18 0.02
C MET A 81 16.86 5.66 0.83
N SER A 82 16.43 4.43 0.52
CA SER A 82 15.28 3.82 1.17
C SER A 82 15.49 3.52 2.66
N SER A 83 16.74 3.43 3.13
CA SER A 83 17.09 3.17 4.54
C SER A 83 18.32 3.95 5.02
N ASN A 84 18.41 4.17 6.34
CA ASN A 84 19.53 4.89 6.97
C ASN A 84 20.87 4.14 6.77
N LEU A 85 20.86 2.81 6.84
CA LEU A 85 22.05 1.98 6.60
C LEU A 85 22.52 2.12 5.15
N ARG A 86 21.59 2.06 4.19
CA ARG A 86 21.91 2.21 2.76
C ARG A 86 22.45 3.61 2.47
N LEU A 87 21.91 4.65 3.11
CA LEU A 87 22.43 6.02 3.04
C LEU A 87 23.89 6.10 3.51
N LEU A 88 24.21 5.53 4.67
CA LEU A 88 25.56 5.56 5.22
C LEU A 88 26.57 4.83 4.34
N LEU A 89 26.22 3.62 3.87
CA LEU A 89 27.06 2.83 2.98
C LEU A 89 27.30 3.54 1.65
N MET A 90 26.23 4.01 1.00
CA MET A 90 26.34 4.70 -0.29
C MET A 90 27.10 6.02 -0.18
N PHE A 91 26.89 6.78 0.89
CA PHE A 91 27.68 7.99 1.17
C PHE A 91 29.17 7.66 1.31
N GLY A 92 29.53 6.68 2.16
CA GLY A 92 30.92 6.29 2.39
C GLY A 92 31.63 5.82 1.12
N ILE A 93 31.00 4.93 0.33
CA ILE A 93 31.58 4.44 -0.93
C ILE A 93 31.74 5.58 -1.93
N SER A 94 30.73 6.44 -2.08
CA SER A 94 30.76 7.54 -3.05
C SER A 94 31.78 8.61 -2.68
N ALA A 95 31.96 8.90 -1.39
CA ALA A 95 33.01 9.78 -0.90
C ALA A 95 34.40 9.18 -1.18
N GLY A 96 34.56 7.86 -0.99
CA GLY A 96 35.77 7.13 -1.35
C GLY A 96 36.13 7.29 -2.83
N VAL A 97 35.16 7.21 -3.74
CA VAL A 97 35.39 7.45 -5.19
C VAL A 97 35.92 8.86 -5.46
N ALA A 98 35.36 9.89 -4.84
CA ALA A 98 35.83 11.27 -4.99
C ALA A 98 37.25 11.47 -4.44
N VAL A 99 37.61 10.77 -3.36
CA VAL A 99 38.98 10.76 -2.81
C VAL A 99 39.92 10.03 -3.76
N CYS A 100 39.56 8.86 -4.28
CA CYS A 100 40.35 8.13 -5.27
C CYS A 100 40.63 8.98 -6.51
N ASN A 101 39.60 9.64 -7.06
CA ASN A 101 39.74 10.54 -8.22
C ASN A 101 40.76 11.66 -8.01
N TYR A 102 40.88 12.19 -6.79
CA TYR A 102 41.86 13.23 -6.45
C TYR A 102 43.31 12.73 -6.54
N PHE A 103 43.55 11.47 -6.14
CA PHE A 103 44.88 10.87 -6.06
C PHE A 103 45.34 10.15 -7.34
N ILE A 104 44.44 9.84 -8.28
CA ILE A 104 44.82 9.22 -9.56
C ILE A 104 45.63 10.25 -10.40
N PRO A 105 46.87 9.94 -10.80
CA PRO A 105 47.73 10.89 -11.51
C PRO A 105 47.42 11.00 -13.01
N SER A 106 46.71 10.02 -13.59
CA SER A 106 46.38 9.97 -15.02
C SER A 106 44.97 10.48 -15.27
N THR A 107 44.81 11.48 -16.15
CA THR A 107 43.49 12.01 -16.55
C THR A 107 42.64 10.94 -17.23
N LEU A 108 43.25 10.10 -18.06
CA LEU A 108 42.60 8.94 -18.66
C LEU A 108 42.14 7.95 -17.58
N GLY A 109 43.00 7.69 -16.58
CA GLY A 109 42.68 6.84 -15.44
C GLY A 109 41.46 7.34 -14.66
N VAL A 110 41.37 8.66 -14.43
CA VAL A 110 40.23 9.31 -13.78
C VAL A 110 38.94 9.13 -14.58
N VAL A 111 38.97 9.35 -15.90
CA VAL A 111 37.78 9.21 -16.76
C VAL A 111 37.27 7.77 -16.74
N LEU A 112 38.16 6.80 -16.95
CA LEU A 112 37.81 5.37 -16.94
C LEU A 112 37.29 4.93 -15.57
N PHE A 113 37.96 5.35 -14.49
CA PHE A 113 37.55 5.05 -13.13
C PHE A 113 36.19 5.67 -12.81
N SER A 114 36.00 6.98 -13.07
CA SER A 114 34.77 7.72 -12.77
C SER A 114 33.55 7.17 -13.49
N ILE A 115 33.69 6.82 -14.77
CA ILE A 115 32.60 6.21 -15.53
C ILE A 115 32.28 4.83 -15.00
N SER A 116 33.32 4.04 -14.69
CA SER A 116 33.13 2.69 -14.19
C SER A 116 32.42 2.69 -12.83
N THR A 117 32.92 3.49 -11.88
CA THR A 117 32.29 3.62 -10.56
C THR A 117 30.94 4.32 -10.64
N GLY A 118 30.79 5.32 -11.52
CA GLY A 118 29.54 6.04 -11.72
C GLY A 118 28.42 5.13 -12.22
N PHE A 119 28.71 4.24 -13.16
CA PHE A 119 27.78 3.22 -13.64
C PHE A 119 27.45 2.21 -12.53
N LEU A 120 28.46 1.60 -11.91
CA LEU A 120 28.27 0.57 -10.87
C LEU A 120 27.47 1.09 -9.66
N LEU A 121 27.74 2.31 -9.20
CA LEU A 121 27.03 2.94 -8.07
C LEU A 121 25.63 3.46 -8.42
N SER A 122 25.27 3.45 -9.72
CA SER A 122 23.93 3.79 -10.20
C SER A 122 23.06 2.56 -10.42
N LEU A 123 23.62 1.34 -10.34
CA LEU A 123 22.87 0.08 -10.39
C LEU A 123 22.33 -0.32 -9.01
N ASP A 124 21.34 -1.22 -8.99
CA ASP A 124 20.79 -1.73 -7.75
C ASP A 124 21.73 -2.77 -7.10
N LEU A 125 22.61 -2.31 -6.21
CA LEU A 125 23.53 -3.16 -5.47
C LEU A 125 22.85 -3.99 -4.36
N SER A 126 21.55 -3.80 -4.09
CA SER A 126 20.84 -4.60 -3.06
C SER A 126 20.74 -6.10 -3.42
N GLN A 127 20.76 -6.43 -4.71
CA GLN A 127 20.63 -7.81 -5.19
C GLN A 127 21.92 -8.62 -5.10
N VAL A 128 23.06 -7.97 -4.83
CA VAL A 128 24.40 -8.58 -4.89
C VAL A 128 24.90 -9.03 -3.50
N GLY A 129 24.23 -8.63 -2.40
CA GLY A 129 24.68 -8.91 -1.05
C GLY A 129 23.58 -9.37 -0.08
N GLY A 130 23.46 -10.68 0.12
CA GLY A 130 22.76 -11.29 1.27
C GLY A 130 21.24 -11.39 1.15
N SER A 131 20.68 -12.46 1.72
CA SER A 131 19.33 -13.01 1.49
C SER A 131 18.21 -11.97 1.27
N PRO A 132 17.49 -12.00 0.14
CA PRO A 132 16.26 -11.25 0.01
C PRO A 132 15.21 -11.81 0.98
N PRO A 133 14.33 -10.97 1.59
CA PRO A 133 13.09 -11.49 2.14
C PRO A 133 12.33 -12.20 1.01
N PRO A 134 11.65 -13.34 1.28
CA PRO A 134 10.87 -14.00 0.25
C PRO A 134 9.87 -12.99 -0.31
N PRO A 135 9.89 -12.68 -1.62
CA PRO A 135 8.84 -11.87 -2.19
C PRO A 135 7.51 -12.60 -1.99
N PRO A 136 6.38 -11.88 -1.86
CA PRO A 136 5.08 -12.52 -2.04
C PRO A 136 5.11 -13.32 -3.35
N SER A 137 4.57 -14.54 -3.32
CA SER A 137 4.79 -15.67 -4.24
C SER A 137 4.56 -15.42 -5.74
N ASN A 138 4.22 -14.20 -6.16
CA ASN A 138 4.07 -13.78 -7.56
C ASN A 138 5.17 -12.83 -8.06
N PHE A 139 6.11 -12.40 -7.21
CA PHE A 139 7.23 -11.53 -7.61
C PHE A 139 8.48 -12.34 -7.95
N GLY A 140 8.38 -13.16 -8.99
CA GLY A 140 9.56 -13.69 -9.63
C GLY A 140 10.35 -12.55 -10.27
N TRP A 141 11.63 -12.40 -9.93
CA TRP A 141 12.76 -12.50 -10.87
C TRP A 141 14.07 -12.12 -10.18
N ASN A 142 15.09 -12.97 -10.35
CA ASN A 142 16.50 -12.59 -10.33
C ASN A 142 16.81 -11.87 -11.67
N LEU A 143 17.72 -10.89 -11.67
CA LEU A 143 18.28 -10.28 -12.90
C LEU A 143 18.45 -11.33 -14.01
N GLY A 144 17.65 -11.24 -15.07
CA GLY A 144 17.72 -12.21 -16.15
C GLY A 144 19.06 -12.11 -16.88
N CYS A 145 19.62 -13.23 -17.37
CA CYS A 145 20.90 -13.22 -18.12
C CYS A 145 20.93 -12.18 -19.26
N ARG A 146 19.77 -11.87 -19.86
CA ARG A 146 19.62 -10.84 -20.90
C ARG A 146 19.87 -9.42 -20.38
N GLU A 147 19.36 -9.08 -19.20
CA GLU A 147 19.58 -7.76 -18.58
C GLU A 147 21.03 -7.60 -18.16
N LEU A 148 21.64 -8.65 -17.59
CA LEU A 148 23.06 -8.66 -17.25
C LEU A 148 23.94 -8.44 -18.50
N LEU A 149 23.65 -9.13 -19.60
CA LEU A 149 24.36 -8.93 -20.88
C LEU A 149 24.18 -7.51 -21.41
N LEU A 150 22.98 -6.94 -21.29
CA LEU A 150 22.71 -5.57 -21.69
C LEU A 150 23.52 -4.58 -20.84
N TYR A 151 23.49 -4.68 -19.51
CA TYR A 151 24.28 -3.81 -18.63
C TYR A 151 25.79 -3.95 -18.88
N LEU A 152 26.28 -5.18 -19.08
CA LEU A 152 27.69 -5.41 -19.40
C LEU A 152 28.07 -4.78 -20.74
N SER A 153 27.21 -4.90 -21.76
CA SER A 153 27.44 -4.27 -23.06
C SER A 153 27.45 -2.74 -22.96
N LEU A 154 26.51 -2.15 -22.23
CA LEU A 154 26.45 -0.70 -21.99
C LEU A 154 27.72 -0.21 -21.28
N PHE A 155 28.15 -0.93 -20.25
CA PHE A 155 29.36 -0.62 -19.50
C PHE A 155 30.60 -0.64 -20.40
N LEU A 156 30.81 -1.71 -21.17
CA LEU A 156 31.97 -1.84 -22.04
C LEU A 156 32.00 -0.77 -23.12
N VAL A 157 30.86 -0.46 -23.73
CA VAL A 157 30.75 0.59 -24.74
C VAL A 157 31.02 1.97 -24.13
N ALA A 158 30.47 2.27 -22.94
CA ALA A 158 30.67 3.56 -22.28
C ALA A 158 32.14 3.82 -21.92
N VAL A 159 32.82 2.79 -21.38
CA VAL A 159 34.24 2.87 -21.02
C VAL A 159 35.10 3.01 -22.29
N ALA A 160 34.80 2.27 -23.34
CA ALA A 160 35.51 2.35 -24.61
C ALA A 160 35.33 3.72 -25.28
N GLU A 161 34.10 4.23 -25.38
CA GLU A 161 33.79 5.53 -25.96
C GLU A 161 34.55 6.65 -25.24
N ALA A 162 34.41 6.73 -23.92
CA ALA A 162 35.04 7.79 -23.15
C ALA A 162 36.56 7.72 -23.17
N GLY A 163 37.12 6.50 -23.11
CA GLY A 163 38.56 6.28 -23.19
C GLY A 163 39.12 6.75 -24.52
N LEU A 164 38.49 6.38 -25.63
CA LEU A 164 38.90 6.77 -26.98
C LEU A 164 38.77 8.29 -27.19
N LEU A 165 37.63 8.88 -26.82
CA LEU A 165 37.38 10.32 -26.97
C LEU A 165 38.37 11.14 -26.13
N HIS A 166 38.61 10.77 -24.87
CA HIS A 166 39.57 11.47 -24.03
C HIS A 166 41.01 11.33 -24.56
N HIS A 167 41.39 10.14 -25.04
CA HIS A 167 42.73 9.90 -25.58
C HIS A 167 43.02 10.72 -26.85
N PHE A 168 42.09 10.75 -27.80
CA PHE A 168 42.30 11.42 -29.09
C PHE A 168 41.97 12.92 -29.07
N LEU A 169 40.92 13.33 -28.36
CA LEU A 169 40.41 14.70 -28.42
C LEU A 169 40.67 15.50 -27.14
N GLY A 170 40.84 14.84 -25.99
CA GLY A 170 41.06 15.49 -24.68
C GLY A 170 42.36 16.30 -24.58
N LEU A 171 43.30 16.11 -25.50
CA LEU A 171 44.57 16.85 -25.57
C LEU A 171 44.54 18.03 -26.57
N THR A 172 43.46 18.21 -27.34
CA THR A 172 43.39 19.25 -28.38
C THR A 172 43.11 20.64 -27.78
N PRO A 173 43.94 21.67 -28.07
CA PRO A 173 43.84 22.98 -27.44
C PRO A 173 42.84 23.90 -28.15
N SER A 174 41.57 23.53 -28.34
CA SER A 174 40.54 24.47 -28.85
C SER A 174 39.72 25.08 -27.71
N GLN A 175 39.86 26.39 -27.44
CA GLN A 175 39.19 27.07 -26.33
C GLN A 175 37.72 27.42 -26.58
N SER A 176 37.24 27.31 -27.83
CA SER A 176 35.87 27.72 -28.17
C SER A 176 34.94 26.50 -28.29
N LEU A 177 33.81 26.54 -27.57
CA LEU A 177 32.73 25.55 -27.69
C LEU A 177 32.07 25.60 -29.07
N VAL A 178 32.18 26.72 -29.79
CA VAL A 178 31.54 26.96 -31.08
C VAL A 178 32.33 26.31 -32.24
N THR A 179 33.65 26.20 -32.11
CA THR A 179 34.55 25.66 -33.16
C THR A 179 35.36 24.44 -32.73
N GLY A 180 35.27 24.03 -31.47
CA GLY A 180 35.98 22.87 -30.92
C GLY A 180 35.26 21.53 -31.12
N PRO A 181 35.89 20.41 -30.71
CA PRO A 181 35.33 19.06 -30.86
C PRO A 181 34.09 18.81 -30.00
N GLN A 182 33.85 19.63 -28.97
CA GLN A 182 32.63 19.56 -28.14
C GLN A 182 31.39 20.16 -28.83
N ALA A 183 31.55 21.03 -29.84
CA ALA A 183 30.45 21.73 -30.53
C ALA A 183 29.35 20.79 -31.08
N PRO A 184 29.66 19.75 -31.88
CA PRO A 184 28.62 18.87 -32.43
C PRO A 184 27.86 18.12 -31.35
N VAL A 185 28.55 17.70 -30.28
CA VAL A 185 27.92 17.01 -29.15
C VAL A 185 27.01 17.96 -28.36
N SER A 186 27.40 19.22 -28.19
CA SER A 186 26.56 20.25 -27.56
C SER A 186 25.24 20.47 -28.32
N TYR A 187 25.26 20.54 -29.65
CA TYR A 187 24.02 20.64 -30.44
C TYR A 187 23.18 19.36 -30.37
N LEU A 188 23.82 18.18 -30.34
CA LEU A 188 23.13 16.92 -30.15
C LEU A 188 22.39 16.87 -28.81
N LEU A 189 23.03 17.32 -27.72
CA LEU A 189 22.40 17.38 -26.39
C LEU A 189 21.15 18.29 -26.37
N LEU A 190 21.19 19.43 -27.07
CA LEU A 190 20.02 20.32 -27.22
C LEU A 190 18.86 19.62 -27.92
N VAL A 191 19.13 18.94 -29.05
CA VAL A 191 18.12 18.19 -29.80
C VAL A 191 17.53 17.05 -28.97
N LEU A 192 18.40 16.27 -28.32
CA LEU A 192 17.98 15.15 -27.45
C LEU A 192 17.10 15.64 -26.30
N PHE A 193 17.44 16.77 -25.68
CA PHE A 193 16.62 17.36 -24.61
C PHE A 193 15.23 17.75 -25.12
N CYS A 194 15.15 18.51 -26.23
CA CYS A 194 13.87 18.92 -26.79
C CYS A 194 12.99 17.71 -27.19
N LEU A 195 13.60 16.68 -27.80
CA LEU A 195 12.88 15.48 -28.23
C LEU A 195 12.40 14.65 -27.03
N CYS A 196 13.27 14.40 -26.03
CA CYS A 196 12.90 13.65 -24.83
C CYS A 196 11.83 14.39 -24.01
N TRP A 197 11.92 15.72 -23.92
CA TRP A 197 10.94 16.56 -23.26
C TRP A 197 9.58 16.48 -23.97
N ALA A 198 9.53 16.68 -25.29
CA ALA A 198 8.29 16.62 -26.06
C ALA A 198 7.62 15.24 -25.97
N LEU A 199 8.40 14.16 -26.11
CA LEU A 199 7.89 12.79 -26.00
C LEU A 199 7.34 12.49 -24.61
N ARG A 200 7.89 13.09 -23.55
CA ARG A 200 7.38 12.95 -22.17
C ARG A 200 6.04 13.63 -22.00
N GLU A 201 5.92 14.89 -22.44
CA GLU A 201 4.67 15.66 -22.27
C GLU A 201 3.49 14.96 -22.96
N ILE A 202 3.71 14.31 -24.11
CA ILE A 202 2.68 13.57 -24.85
C ILE A 202 2.16 12.32 -24.09
N GLN A 203 2.86 11.79 -23.09
CA GLN A 203 2.47 10.56 -22.38
C GLN A 203 1.45 10.78 -21.25
N GLY A 204 1.39 11.97 -20.67
CA GLY A 204 0.54 12.27 -19.51
C GLY A 204 -0.87 12.67 -19.89
N ALA A 205 -1.81 12.58 -18.95
CA ALA A 205 -3.18 13.08 -19.12
C ALA A 205 -3.25 14.61 -19.33
N TYR A 206 -2.25 15.33 -18.81
CA TYR A 206 -2.07 16.77 -19.00
C TYR A 206 -0.67 17.08 -19.54
N VAL A 207 -0.58 18.16 -20.32
CA VAL A 207 0.67 18.72 -20.87
C VAL A 207 1.01 20.05 -20.18
N PHE A 208 2.27 20.48 -20.32
CA PHE A 208 2.80 21.75 -19.80
C PHE A 208 2.62 21.89 -18.29
N GLY A 209 3.03 20.86 -17.53
CA GLY A 209 2.98 20.91 -16.07
C GLY A 209 1.57 20.93 -15.49
N GLY A 210 0.61 20.28 -16.17
CA GLY A 210 -0.75 20.10 -15.67
C GLY A 210 -1.75 21.15 -16.11
N VAL A 211 -1.41 22.06 -17.03
CA VAL A 211 -2.26 23.21 -17.40
C VAL A 211 -3.31 22.83 -18.44
N PHE A 212 -2.94 22.05 -19.46
CA PHE A 212 -3.84 21.70 -20.57
C PHE A 212 -4.05 20.19 -20.64
N LEU A 213 -5.28 19.76 -20.89
CA LEU A 213 -5.62 18.36 -21.16
C LEU A 213 -4.93 17.89 -22.43
N ASN A 214 -4.33 16.70 -22.37
CA ASN A 214 -3.67 16.09 -23.51
C ASN A 214 -4.73 15.49 -24.46
N PRO A 215 -4.86 15.98 -25.70
CA PRO A 215 -5.81 15.41 -26.66
C PRO A 215 -5.42 14.01 -27.15
N LEU A 216 -4.14 13.63 -27.02
CA LEU A 216 -3.62 12.33 -27.46
C LEU A 216 -3.81 11.24 -26.40
N TYR A 217 -4.16 11.60 -25.16
CA TYR A 217 -4.35 10.64 -24.08
C TYR A 217 -5.74 9.95 -24.20
N PRO A 218 -5.84 8.62 -24.01
CA PRO A 218 -7.11 7.91 -24.13
C PRO A 218 -8.20 8.44 -23.17
N LYS A 219 -9.38 8.77 -23.73
CA LYS A 219 -10.57 9.20 -22.97
C LYS A 219 -11.64 8.11 -22.93
N GLY A 220 -12.50 8.15 -21.91
CA GLY A 220 -13.64 7.22 -21.75
C GLY A 220 -13.19 5.86 -21.22
N MET A 221 -13.13 5.73 -19.89
CA MET A 221 -12.52 4.60 -19.18
C MET A 221 -13.50 3.48 -18.80
N SER A 222 -14.63 3.34 -19.50
CA SER A 222 -15.65 2.33 -19.14
C SER A 222 -15.18 0.87 -19.30
N SER A 223 -14.12 0.62 -20.08
CA SER A 223 -13.54 -0.71 -20.25
C SER A 223 -12.02 -0.66 -20.38
N VAL A 224 -11.33 -1.51 -19.60
CA VAL A 224 -9.87 -1.67 -19.62
C VAL A 224 -9.36 -2.07 -21.01
N GLN A 225 -10.11 -2.91 -21.74
CA GLN A 225 -9.73 -3.36 -23.08
C GLN A 225 -9.73 -2.20 -24.08
N THR A 226 -10.74 -1.33 -24.01
CA THR A 226 -10.85 -0.14 -24.88
C THR A 226 -9.71 0.84 -24.59
N PHE A 227 -9.38 1.02 -23.31
CA PHE A 227 -8.23 1.84 -22.89
C PHE A 227 -6.91 1.29 -23.46
N LYS A 228 -6.64 -0.01 -23.30
CA LYS A 228 -5.43 -0.67 -23.84
C LYS A 228 -5.30 -0.57 -25.36
N GLN A 229 -6.42 -0.62 -26.10
CA GLN A 229 -6.40 -0.48 -27.56
C GLN A 229 -6.03 0.94 -28.00
N ARG A 230 -6.57 1.96 -27.33
CA ARG A 230 -6.31 3.38 -27.64
C ARG A 230 -4.90 3.83 -27.25
N ASP A 231 -4.29 3.19 -26.25
CA ASP A 231 -2.95 3.51 -25.73
C ASP A 231 -1.78 3.06 -26.65
N ARG A 232 -2.05 2.33 -27.75
CA ARG A 232 -1.00 1.79 -28.64
C ARG A 232 -0.06 2.84 -29.23
N GLY A 233 -0.57 4.01 -29.59
CA GLY A 233 0.25 5.10 -30.15
C GLY A 233 1.23 5.67 -29.12
N LEU A 234 0.76 5.83 -27.87
CA LEU A 234 1.59 6.30 -26.76
C LEU A 234 2.69 5.28 -26.42
N TYR A 235 2.42 3.98 -26.58
CA TYR A 235 3.41 2.93 -26.39
C TYR A 235 4.64 3.08 -27.31
N ILE A 236 4.44 3.43 -28.59
CA ILE A 236 5.54 3.64 -29.55
C ILE A 236 6.36 4.87 -29.15
N ALA A 237 5.69 5.99 -28.84
CA ALA A 237 6.36 7.20 -28.39
C ALA A 237 7.16 6.98 -27.08
N ALA A 238 6.63 6.17 -26.17
CA ALA A 238 7.30 5.76 -24.94
C ALA A 238 8.55 4.91 -25.23
N ALA A 239 8.47 3.95 -26.15
CA ALA A 239 9.62 3.13 -26.54
C ALA A 239 10.74 3.99 -27.15
N ILE A 240 10.40 4.92 -28.03
CA ILE A 240 11.37 5.87 -28.62
C ILE A 240 12.02 6.72 -27.53
N ARG A 241 11.22 7.32 -26.63
CA ARG A 241 11.74 8.10 -25.50
C ARG A 241 12.69 7.29 -24.65
N ARG A 242 12.35 6.03 -24.37
CA ARG A 242 13.17 5.16 -23.53
C ARG A 242 14.55 4.92 -24.15
N VAL A 243 14.60 4.60 -25.44
CA VAL A 243 15.87 4.43 -26.17
C VAL A 243 16.66 5.74 -26.15
N LEU A 244 16.03 6.87 -26.44
CA LEU A 244 16.72 8.16 -26.45
C LEU A 244 17.27 8.54 -25.07
N LEU A 245 16.51 8.32 -24.00
CA LEU A 245 16.86 8.76 -22.66
C LEU A 245 17.86 7.83 -21.96
N HIS A 246 17.72 6.51 -22.13
CA HIS A 246 18.54 5.53 -21.42
C HIS A 246 19.69 4.94 -22.24
N LEU A 247 19.64 5.02 -23.57
CA LEU A 247 20.71 4.55 -24.45
C LEU A 247 21.47 5.73 -25.06
N VAL A 248 20.80 6.61 -25.81
CA VAL A 248 21.48 7.63 -26.62
C VAL A 248 22.02 8.80 -25.77
N SER A 249 21.21 9.35 -24.87
CA SER A 249 21.56 10.53 -24.07
C SER A 249 22.75 10.29 -23.13
N PRO A 250 22.88 9.14 -22.43
CA PRO A 250 24.02 8.87 -21.58
C PRO A 250 25.36 8.89 -22.33
N PHE A 251 25.43 8.25 -23.49
CA PHE A 251 26.64 8.26 -24.33
C PHE A 251 26.97 9.68 -24.82
N ALA A 252 25.98 10.45 -25.29
CA ALA A 252 26.21 11.85 -25.69
C ALA A 252 26.74 12.71 -24.52
N MET A 253 26.22 12.52 -23.29
CA MET A 253 26.70 13.22 -22.10
C MET A 253 28.12 12.77 -21.68
N ILE A 254 28.42 11.47 -21.78
CA ILE A 254 29.75 10.93 -21.52
C ILE A 254 30.76 11.47 -22.53
N ALA A 255 30.41 11.51 -23.81
CA ALA A 255 31.23 12.12 -24.85
C ALA A 255 31.54 13.58 -24.51
N PHE A 256 30.53 14.38 -24.15
CA PHE A 256 30.70 15.77 -23.74
C PHE A 256 31.68 15.92 -22.56
N LEU A 257 31.49 15.13 -21.50
CA LEU A 257 32.33 15.15 -20.30
C LEU A 257 33.76 14.67 -20.56
N SER A 258 33.94 13.62 -21.36
CA SER A 258 35.26 13.02 -21.63
C SER A 258 36.18 13.94 -22.43
N MET A 259 35.63 14.86 -23.22
CA MET A 259 36.38 15.87 -23.99
C MET A 259 36.67 17.15 -23.20
N ASP A 260 36.25 17.23 -21.93
CA ASP A 260 36.36 18.47 -21.15
C ASP A 260 37.79 18.74 -20.66
N LYS A 261 38.24 19.98 -20.83
CA LYS A 261 39.60 20.39 -20.47
C LYS A 261 39.83 20.50 -18.97
N SER A 262 38.78 20.75 -18.18
CA SER A 262 38.94 20.90 -16.73
C SER A 262 39.32 19.58 -16.04
N LEU A 263 39.21 18.44 -16.75
CA LEU A 263 39.76 17.15 -16.34
C LEU A 263 41.28 17.18 -16.10
N GLN A 264 42.02 18.10 -16.74
CA GLN A 264 43.46 18.25 -16.55
C GLN A 264 43.84 18.88 -15.20
N LEU A 265 42.88 19.50 -14.49
CA LEU A 265 43.09 20.20 -13.22
C LEU A 265 42.51 19.43 -12.02
N LEU A 266 42.37 18.10 -12.13
CA LEU A 266 41.60 17.29 -11.19
C LEU A 266 42.16 17.22 -9.76
N HIS A 267 43.42 17.59 -9.54
CA HIS A 267 44.03 17.73 -8.21
C HIS A 267 43.47 18.90 -7.39
N ARG A 268 42.38 19.55 -7.84
CA ARG A 268 41.55 20.41 -7.01
C ARG A 268 40.37 19.60 -6.47
N ALA A 269 40.21 19.58 -5.16
CA ALA A 269 39.16 18.82 -4.49
C ALA A 269 37.75 19.10 -5.06
N SER A 270 37.44 20.37 -5.38
CA SER A 270 36.17 20.76 -5.98
C SER A 270 35.91 20.14 -7.36
N LEU A 271 36.95 20.04 -8.21
CA LEU A 271 36.85 19.42 -9.53
C LEU A 271 36.72 17.90 -9.41
N SER A 272 37.45 17.26 -8.49
CA SER A 272 37.32 15.82 -8.24
C SER A 272 35.88 15.45 -7.83
N VAL A 273 35.29 16.19 -6.88
CA VAL A 273 33.90 16.01 -6.46
C VAL A 273 32.94 16.29 -7.62
N GLY A 274 33.13 17.40 -8.33
CA GLY A 274 32.29 17.79 -9.46
C GLY A 274 32.25 16.76 -10.59
N PHE A 275 33.39 16.18 -10.96
CA PHE A 275 33.45 15.13 -12.00
C PHE A 275 32.95 13.78 -11.50
N THR A 276 33.22 13.41 -10.24
CA THR A 276 32.63 12.21 -9.62
C THR A 276 31.11 12.25 -9.71
N ARG A 277 30.52 13.40 -9.34
CA ARG A 277 29.08 13.65 -9.51
C ARG A 277 28.66 13.59 -10.97
N ALA A 278 29.32 14.34 -11.85
CA ALA A 278 28.90 14.48 -13.24
C ALA A 278 28.82 13.13 -13.96
N PHE A 279 29.83 12.28 -13.84
CA PHE A 279 29.83 10.95 -14.46
C PHE A 279 28.81 9.99 -13.85
N ARG A 280 28.49 10.13 -12.56
CA ARG A 280 27.45 9.31 -11.92
C ARG A 280 26.03 9.74 -12.31
N VAL A 281 25.73 11.04 -12.28
CA VAL A 281 24.36 11.55 -12.51
C VAL A 281 23.86 11.22 -13.93
N VAL A 282 24.77 11.10 -14.91
CA VAL A 282 24.46 10.62 -16.26
C VAL A 282 23.68 9.29 -16.23
N TRP A 283 24.04 8.37 -15.33
CA TRP A 283 23.40 7.08 -15.17
C TRP A 283 22.27 7.12 -14.13
N GLN A 284 22.51 7.76 -12.98
CA GLN A 284 21.58 7.82 -11.85
C GLN A 284 20.25 8.50 -12.24
N ASN A 285 20.31 9.63 -12.95
CA ASN A 285 19.15 10.38 -13.41
C ASN A 285 19.47 11.14 -14.70
N SER A 286 19.45 10.43 -15.82
CA SER A 286 19.83 10.94 -17.14
C SER A 286 18.99 12.13 -17.60
N GLU A 287 17.75 12.23 -17.15
CA GLU A 287 16.82 13.31 -17.53
C GLU A 287 17.24 14.66 -16.93
N ASP A 288 17.51 14.68 -15.62
CA ASP A 288 17.97 15.89 -14.94
C ASP A 288 19.43 16.21 -15.31
N ALA A 289 20.26 15.20 -15.56
CA ALA A 289 21.62 15.38 -16.06
C ALA A 289 21.62 16.09 -17.43
N LEU A 290 20.75 15.66 -18.34
CA LEU A 290 20.62 16.24 -19.67
C LEU A 290 20.18 17.72 -19.60
N LEU A 291 19.22 18.04 -18.73
CA LEU A 291 18.82 19.42 -18.46
C LEU A 291 19.99 20.27 -17.94
N GLN A 292 20.74 19.76 -16.95
CA GLN A 292 21.90 20.47 -16.38
C GLN A 292 22.97 20.76 -17.45
N MET A 293 23.28 19.79 -18.30
CA MET A 293 24.24 19.95 -19.40
C MET A 293 23.76 20.98 -20.42
N VAL A 294 22.48 20.92 -20.81
CA VAL A 294 21.89 21.88 -21.74
C VAL A 294 21.96 23.30 -21.20
N VAL A 295 21.68 23.52 -19.91
CA VAL A 295 21.80 24.85 -19.31
C VAL A 295 23.25 25.36 -19.37
N VAL A 296 24.24 24.52 -19.03
CA VAL A 296 25.66 24.91 -19.14
C VAL A 296 26.04 25.24 -20.59
N VAL A 297 25.61 24.42 -21.56
CA VAL A 297 25.84 24.65 -22.99
C VAL A 297 25.19 25.95 -23.45
N LEU A 298 23.96 26.26 -23.03
CA LEU A 298 23.28 27.51 -23.39
C LEU A 298 23.98 28.75 -22.81
N VAL A 299 24.45 28.68 -21.56
CA VAL A 299 25.23 29.76 -20.94
C VAL A 299 26.52 30.01 -21.72
N GLN A 300 27.23 28.95 -22.11
CA GLN A 300 28.46 29.04 -22.88
C GLN A 300 28.21 29.56 -24.32
N LEU A 301 27.14 29.10 -24.98
CA LEU A 301 26.74 29.60 -26.30
C LEU A 301 26.33 31.08 -26.25
N ALA A 302 25.65 31.51 -25.19
CA ALA A 302 25.27 32.91 -24.98
C ALA A 302 26.49 33.83 -24.70
N ALA A 303 27.52 33.31 -24.03
CA ALA A 303 28.79 34.01 -23.83
C ALA A 303 29.60 34.15 -25.14
N GLY A 304 29.41 33.22 -26.09
CA GLY A 304 30.08 33.23 -27.39
C GLY A 304 31.59 33.12 -27.25
N ASN A 305 32.34 34.10 -27.77
CA ASN A 305 33.80 34.17 -27.63
C ASN A 305 34.27 34.99 -26.41
N LYS A 306 33.36 35.53 -25.60
CA LYS A 306 33.72 36.31 -24.41
C LYS A 306 33.89 35.37 -23.23
N MET A 307 35.07 35.36 -22.63
CA MET A 307 35.27 34.64 -21.36
C MET A 307 34.47 35.31 -20.25
N LEU A 308 33.79 34.50 -19.43
CA LEU A 308 33.11 34.94 -18.22
C LEU A 308 34.05 34.71 -17.03
N PRO A 309 34.84 35.73 -16.61
CA PRO A 309 35.85 35.57 -15.57
C PRO A 309 35.18 35.22 -14.25
N GLY A 310 35.32 33.96 -13.82
CA GLY A 310 34.63 33.40 -12.67
C GLY A 310 33.88 32.12 -13.02
N TRP A 311 32.99 32.14 -14.02
CA TRP A 311 32.26 30.96 -14.47
C TRP A 311 33.21 29.92 -15.10
N ASP A 312 34.05 30.36 -16.04
CA ASP A 312 34.96 29.48 -16.78
C ASP A 312 36.05 28.87 -15.88
N ASN A 313 36.42 29.57 -14.80
CA ASN A 313 37.45 29.13 -13.84
C ASN A 313 36.98 28.01 -12.90
N LEU A 314 35.66 27.82 -12.74
CA LEU A 314 35.10 26.78 -11.89
C LEU A 314 35.32 25.37 -12.45
N GLY A 315 35.39 25.25 -13.78
CA GLY A 315 35.41 23.99 -14.51
C GLY A 315 34.03 23.32 -14.60
N THR A 316 33.84 22.52 -15.65
CA THR A 316 32.53 21.98 -16.06
C THR A 316 31.89 21.11 -14.98
N GLY A 317 32.67 20.30 -14.26
CA GLY A 317 32.15 19.47 -13.16
C GLY A 317 31.51 20.29 -12.02
N VAL A 318 32.12 21.42 -11.65
CA VAL A 318 31.59 22.32 -10.61
C VAL A 318 30.43 23.17 -11.15
N GLN A 319 30.51 23.61 -12.41
CA GLN A 319 29.40 24.30 -13.07
C GLN A 319 28.12 23.44 -13.05
N LEU A 320 28.22 22.16 -13.42
CA LEU A 320 27.08 21.23 -13.40
C LEU A 320 26.54 20.98 -11.99
N LEU A 321 27.41 20.91 -10.98
CA LEU A 321 27.00 20.81 -9.58
C LEU A 321 26.19 22.05 -9.16
N LEU A 322 26.70 23.25 -9.44
CA LEU A 322 26.02 24.51 -9.10
C LEU A 322 24.69 24.65 -9.86
N VAL A 323 24.65 24.35 -11.16
CA VAL A 323 23.41 24.36 -11.95
C VAL A 323 22.41 23.38 -11.39
N GLY A 324 22.82 22.15 -11.07
CA GLY A 324 21.94 21.15 -10.46
C GLY A 324 21.36 21.62 -9.12
N LEU A 325 22.18 22.22 -8.25
CA LEU A 325 21.73 22.80 -7.00
C LEU A 325 20.75 23.96 -7.22
N LEU A 326 21.07 24.89 -8.13
CA LEU A 326 20.21 26.03 -8.43
C LEU A 326 18.86 25.62 -9.02
N ILE A 327 18.83 24.66 -9.95
CA ILE A 327 17.59 24.13 -10.53
C ILE A 327 16.72 23.50 -9.45
N ASP A 328 17.32 22.70 -8.56
CA ASP A 328 16.58 22.09 -7.45
C ASP A 328 16.02 23.15 -6.50
N ARG A 329 16.84 24.11 -6.05
CA ARG A 329 16.41 25.18 -5.14
C ARG A 329 15.33 26.08 -5.77
N LEU A 330 15.44 26.37 -7.07
CA LEU A 330 14.40 27.09 -7.81
C LEU A 330 13.10 26.28 -7.90
N THR A 331 13.20 24.97 -8.18
CA THR A 331 12.02 24.08 -8.25
C THR A 331 11.32 23.99 -6.89
N GLN A 332 12.08 23.87 -5.80
CA GLN A 332 11.56 23.89 -4.44
C GLN A 332 10.93 25.24 -4.08
N PHE A 333 11.55 26.36 -4.48
CA PHE A 333 10.98 27.70 -4.28
C PHE A 333 9.64 27.84 -5.00
N LEU A 334 9.56 27.45 -6.27
CA LEU A 334 8.32 27.51 -7.05
C LEU A 334 7.23 26.60 -6.48
N ALA A 335 7.59 25.39 -6.02
CA ALA A 335 6.64 24.46 -5.39
C ALA A 335 6.10 25.01 -4.05
N LYS A 336 6.98 25.59 -3.21
CA LYS A 336 6.61 26.24 -1.95
C LYS A 336 5.77 27.50 -2.20
N LEU A 337 6.12 28.30 -3.20
CA LEU A 337 5.33 29.47 -3.59
C LEU A 337 3.94 29.06 -4.07
N LYS A 338 3.83 28.02 -4.92
CA LYS A 338 2.54 27.47 -5.33
C LYS A 338 1.73 27.03 -4.12
N PHE A 339 2.34 26.32 -3.18
CA PHE A 339 1.69 25.88 -1.94
C PHE A 339 1.20 27.05 -1.08
N THR A 340 2.04 28.05 -0.84
CA THR A 340 1.69 29.28 -0.11
C THR A 340 0.51 30.01 -0.77
N LEU A 341 0.55 30.18 -2.09
CA LEU A 341 -0.54 30.81 -2.85
C LEU A 341 -1.82 30.00 -2.78
N THR A 342 -1.77 28.67 -2.89
CA THR A 342 -2.95 27.81 -2.76
C THR A 342 -3.60 28.02 -1.38
N VAL A 343 -2.84 27.94 -0.28
CA VAL A 343 -3.35 28.13 1.08
C VAL A 343 -3.91 29.56 1.29
N LEU A 344 -3.24 30.59 0.75
CA LEU A 344 -3.73 31.96 0.82
C LEU A 344 -5.08 32.12 0.10
N VAL A 345 -5.19 31.62 -1.13
CA VAL A 345 -6.43 31.70 -1.93
C VAL A 345 -7.55 30.93 -1.26
N THR A 346 -7.30 29.68 -0.86
CA THR A 346 -8.34 28.82 -0.27
C THR A 346 -8.80 29.34 1.09
N SER A 347 -7.94 30.00 1.86
CA SER A 347 -8.32 30.62 3.14
C SER A 347 -9.43 31.68 3.00
N TRP A 348 -9.59 32.28 1.81
CA TRP A 348 -10.65 33.24 1.52
C TRP A 348 -11.80 32.65 0.70
N THR A 349 -11.51 31.78 -0.27
CA THR A 349 -12.53 31.24 -1.18
C THR A 349 -13.35 30.12 -0.55
N GLU A 350 -12.76 29.30 0.33
CA GLU A 350 -13.45 28.17 0.93
C GLU A 350 -14.25 28.56 2.17
N LYS A 351 -15.56 28.34 2.11
CA LYS A 351 -16.50 28.71 3.19
C LYS A 351 -16.14 28.05 4.53
N LYS A 352 -15.69 26.79 4.51
CA LYS A 352 -15.30 26.05 5.72
C LYS A 352 -13.99 26.56 6.34
N GLN A 353 -13.12 27.18 5.55
CA GLN A 353 -11.82 27.69 6.00
C GLN A 353 -11.84 29.18 6.34
N ARG A 354 -12.80 29.91 5.78
CA ARG A 354 -12.94 31.35 5.92
C ARG A 354 -13.33 31.72 7.35
N ARG A 355 -12.32 32.07 8.15
CA ARG A 355 -12.50 32.67 9.48
C ARG A 355 -12.95 34.13 9.36
N GLN A 356 -13.56 34.67 10.41
CA GLN A 356 -13.94 36.09 10.49
C GLN A 356 -12.73 37.02 10.26
N SER A 357 -11.54 36.61 10.69
CA SER A 357 -10.28 37.34 10.51
C SER A 357 -9.52 37.03 9.21
N ALA A 358 -10.06 36.23 8.29
CA ALA A 358 -9.36 35.82 7.07
C ALA A 358 -8.92 37.02 6.21
N GLY A 359 -9.75 38.06 6.12
CA GLY A 359 -9.39 39.31 5.41
C GLY A 359 -8.22 40.04 6.05
N THR A 360 -8.17 40.09 7.39
CA THR A 360 -7.06 40.69 8.14
C THR A 360 -5.77 39.90 7.95
N LEU A 361 -5.83 38.57 7.96
CA LEU A 361 -4.68 37.71 7.70
C LEU A 361 -4.16 37.87 6.27
N LEU A 362 -5.06 38.01 5.29
CA LEU A 362 -4.67 38.26 3.90
C LEU A 362 -4.01 39.64 3.74
N ALA A 363 -4.57 40.67 4.38
CA ALA A 363 -4.00 42.01 4.40
C ALA A 363 -2.62 42.05 5.09
N LEU A 364 -2.45 41.30 6.18
CA LEU A 364 -1.17 41.16 6.87
C LEU A 364 -0.12 40.42 6.04
N ASN A 365 -0.51 39.35 5.34
CA ASN A 365 0.41 38.68 4.39
C ASN A 365 0.75 39.57 3.19
N ALA A 366 -0.19 40.41 2.72
CA ALA A 366 0.08 41.36 1.66
C ALA A 366 1.06 42.46 2.10
N SER A 367 0.90 42.99 3.32
CA SER A 367 1.82 44.01 3.88
C SER A 367 3.19 43.44 4.24
N LEU A 368 3.24 42.21 4.76
CA LEU A 368 4.47 41.48 5.10
C LEU A 368 4.97 40.55 3.98
N CYS A 369 4.56 40.79 2.73
CA CYS A 369 4.94 39.97 1.59
C CYS A 369 6.47 39.78 1.45
N PRO A 370 7.32 40.81 1.65
CA PRO A 370 8.76 40.62 1.63
C PRO A 370 9.25 39.61 2.67
N LEU A 371 8.69 39.64 3.89
CA LEU A 371 9.04 38.69 4.94
C LEU A 371 8.57 37.27 4.60
N LEU A 372 7.37 37.13 4.04
CA LEU A 372 6.86 35.84 3.58
C LEU A 372 7.76 35.25 2.48
N LEU A 373 8.19 36.05 1.51
CA LEU A 373 9.13 35.63 0.47
C LEU A 373 10.49 35.23 1.07
N VAL A 374 10.97 35.92 2.10
CA VAL A 374 12.19 35.53 2.83
C VAL A 374 12.01 34.17 3.51
N VAL A 375 10.88 33.91 4.15
CA VAL A 375 10.57 32.61 4.78
C VAL A 375 10.53 31.50 3.74
N VAL A 376 9.85 31.71 2.61
CA VAL A 376 9.78 30.75 1.49
C VAL A 376 11.16 30.49 0.89
N THR A 377 11.96 31.54 0.70
CA THR A 377 13.33 31.44 0.18
C THR A 377 14.23 30.68 1.14
N LEU A 378 14.20 31.00 2.44
CA LEU A 378 14.98 30.33 3.46
C LEU A 378 14.63 28.83 3.55
N SER A 379 13.33 28.52 3.52
CA SER A 379 12.82 27.15 3.48
C SER A 379 13.32 26.39 2.24
N ALA A 380 13.31 27.03 1.07
CA ALA A 380 13.84 26.44 -0.17
C ALA A 380 15.35 26.19 -0.08
N LEU A 381 16.13 27.18 0.36
CA LEU A 381 17.59 27.09 0.49
C LEU A 381 18.02 25.93 1.41
N LEU A 382 17.34 25.80 2.55
CA LEU A 382 17.58 24.71 3.52
C LEU A 382 16.95 23.38 3.10
N SER A 383 16.23 23.31 1.98
CA SER A 383 15.39 22.16 1.62
C SER A 383 14.46 21.69 2.74
N ALA A 384 14.05 22.64 3.59
CA ALA A 384 13.17 22.41 4.71
C ALA A 384 11.70 22.44 4.29
N PRO A 385 10.79 21.73 4.97
CA PRO A 385 9.36 21.86 4.73
C PRO A 385 8.85 23.26 5.14
N LEU A 386 7.87 23.77 4.41
CA LEU A 386 7.16 24.99 4.78
C LEU A 386 5.92 24.63 5.60
N LEU A 387 5.88 25.03 6.87
CA LEU A 387 4.86 24.65 7.83
C LEU A 387 3.72 25.68 7.86
N PRO A 388 2.47 25.34 7.47
CA PRO A 388 1.31 26.21 7.66
C PRO A 388 0.77 26.05 9.09
N LEU A 389 1.03 27.03 9.95
CA LEU A 389 0.70 26.94 11.37
C LEU A 389 -0.81 26.73 11.58
N PHE A 390 -1.22 25.59 12.15
CA PHE A 390 -2.63 25.26 12.34
C PHE A 390 -3.47 25.35 11.07
N THR A 391 -2.86 25.09 9.90
CA THR A 391 -3.47 25.26 8.56
C THR A 391 -3.88 26.69 8.21
N LEU A 392 -3.45 27.68 8.99
CA LEU A 392 -3.64 29.09 8.68
C LEU A 392 -2.65 29.55 7.61
N PRO A 393 -2.94 30.66 6.90
CA PRO A 393 -1.99 31.31 6.01
C PRO A 393 -0.89 32.05 6.80
N ILE A 394 -0.26 31.36 7.75
CA ILE A 394 0.89 31.81 8.54
C ILE A 394 1.93 30.71 8.42
N PHE A 395 3.10 31.04 7.89
CA PHE A 395 4.10 30.05 7.52
C PHE A 395 5.35 30.17 8.36
N LEU A 396 5.84 29.01 8.83
CA LEU A 396 7.12 28.87 9.50
C LEU A 396 8.05 27.95 8.69
N VAL A 397 9.35 28.14 8.85
CA VAL A 397 10.34 27.20 8.30
C VAL A 397 10.41 26.00 9.25
N GLY A 398 9.98 24.83 8.79
CA GLY A 398 10.21 23.60 9.54
C GLY A 398 11.69 23.23 9.55
N PHE A 399 12.08 22.27 10.40
CA PHE A 399 13.47 21.84 10.43
C PHE A 399 13.84 20.97 9.20
N PRO A 400 15.08 21.03 8.71
CA PRO A 400 15.55 20.21 7.59
C PRO A 400 15.61 18.72 7.99
N ARG A 401 15.13 17.85 7.11
CA ARG A 401 15.04 16.40 7.32
C ARG A 401 15.13 15.63 5.99
N PRO A 402 15.54 14.35 5.99
CA PRO A 402 15.59 13.52 4.78
C PRO A 402 14.26 13.50 4.03
N GLN A 403 14.29 13.28 2.72
CA GLN A 403 13.07 13.28 1.88
C GLN A 403 12.04 12.21 2.30
N ARG A 404 12.51 11.08 2.84
CA ARG A 404 11.65 10.05 3.45
C ARG A 404 10.79 10.58 4.61
N SER A 405 11.15 11.73 5.18
CA SER A 405 10.51 12.42 6.31
C SER A 405 10.58 11.70 7.65
N TRP A 406 10.39 10.39 7.70
CA TRP A 406 10.27 9.62 8.94
C TRP A 406 11.53 8.78 9.24
N PRO A 407 12.02 8.77 10.50
CA PRO A 407 13.21 8.02 10.90
C PRO A 407 12.97 6.52 11.08
N GLY A 408 11.73 6.12 11.44
CA GLY A 408 11.32 4.72 11.67
C GLY A 408 11.20 3.93 10.37
N PRO A 409 11.35 2.59 10.38
CA PRO A 409 11.41 1.72 9.19
C PRO A 409 10.20 1.90 8.26
N VAL A 410 10.43 1.85 6.95
CA VAL A 410 9.35 1.87 5.94
C VAL A 410 8.55 0.59 6.07
N GLY A 411 7.22 0.70 6.03
CA GLY A 411 6.31 -0.44 6.13
C GLY A 411 5.54 -0.50 7.45
N THR A 412 5.65 0.52 8.31
CA THR A 412 4.81 0.62 9.51
C THR A 412 3.38 1.04 9.12
N ALA A 413 2.41 0.35 9.69
CA ALA A 413 0.97 0.52 9.44
C ALA A 413 0.16 0.14 10.69
N CYS A 414 -1.11 0.52 10.69
CA CYS A 414 -2.12 0.11 11.67
C CYS A 414 -3.06 -0.91 11.00
N PRO A 415 -2.69 -2.20 10.91
CA PRO A 415 -3.41 -3.17 10.11
C PRO A 415 -4.85 -3.37 10.60
N CYS A 416 -5.79 -3.38 9.65
CA CYS A 416 -7.20 -3.71 9.86
C CYS A 416 -7.61 -4.87 8.92
N PRO A 417 -8.83 -5.44 9.03
CA PRO A 417 -9.30 -6.53 8.15
C PRO A 417 -9.20 -6.21 6.65
N ASP A 418 -9.37 -4.95 6.25
CA ASP A 418 -9.28 -4.54 4.84
C ASP A 418 -7.83 -4.40 4.31
N SER A 419 -6.82 -4.46 5.19
CA SER A 419 -5.40 -4.36 4.82
C SER A 419 -4.96 -5.45 3.83
N ILE A 420 -5.57 -6.64 3.88
CA ILE A 420 -5.27 -7.78 3.01
C ILE A 420 -5.46 -7.48 1.53
N PHE A 421 -6.44 -6.63 1.19
CA PHE A 421 -6.73 -6.29 -0.19
C PHE A 421 -5.66 -5.36 -0.76
N TYR A 422 -5.14 -4.46 0.07
CA TYR A 422 -4.00 -3.62 -0.30
C TYR A 422 -2.72 -4.46 -0.42
N GLN A 423 -2.55 -5.45 0.46
CA GLN A 423 -1.46 -6.42 0.34
C GLN A 423 -1.53 -7.19 -0.99
N GLN A 424 -2.70 -7.72 -1.36
CA GLN A 424 -2.91 -8.40 -2.64
C GLN A 424 -2.65 -7.45 -3.82
N MET A 425 -3.26 -6.25 -3.83
CA MET A 425 -3.11 -5.33 -4.95
C MET A 425 -1.68 -4.80 -5.13
N SER A 426 -0.88 -4.75 -4.06
CA SER A 426 0.45 -4.12 -4.06
C SER A 426 1.37 -4.71 -5.13
N GLY A 427 1.32 -6.02 -5.36
CA GLY A 427 2.12 -6.71 -6.37
C GLY A 427 1.70 -6.32 -7.79
N SER A 428 0.40 -6.41 -8.09
CA SER A 428 -0.14 -6.04 -9.41
C SER A 428 0.08 -4.55 -9.69
N LEU A 429 -0.14 -3.69 -8.68
CA LEU A 429 0.09 -2.25 -8.78
C LEU A 429 1.57 -1.92 -9.01
N ALA A 430 2.50 -2.60 -8.33
CA ALA A 430 3.94 -2.42 -8.57
C ALA A 430 4.33 -2.79 -10.02
N SER A 431 3.75 -3.86 -10.58
CA SER A 431 3.95 -4.23 -11.99
C SER A 431 3.40 -3.18 -12.96
N ALA A 432 2.22 -2.62 -12.65
CA ALA A 432 1.63 -1.54 -13.44
C ALA A 432 2.44 -0.24 -13.33
N LEU A 433 2.94 0.10 -12.14
CA LEU A 433 3.81 1.25 -11.89
C LEU A 433 5.13 1.12 -12.64
N ARG A 434 5.75 -0.07 -12.64
CA ARG A 434 6.93 -0.36 -13.47
C ARG A 434 6.68 0.01 -14.93
N THR A 435 5.56 -0.46 -15.48
CA THR A 435 5.20 -0.19 -16.87
C THR A 435 4.96 1.30 -17.12
N ALA A 436 4.29 1.98 -16.19
CA ALA A 436 4.02 3.42 -16.26
C ALA A 436 5.30 4.27 -16.17
N PHE A 437 6.23 3.91 -15.29
CA PHE A 437 7.53 4.56 -15.15
C PHE A 437 8.36 4.41 -16.41
N ALA A 438 8.44 3.19 -16.93
CA ALA A 438 9.20 2.88 -18.13
C ALA A 438 8.59 3.54 -19.39
N ARG A 439 7.32 3.97 -19.34
CA ARG A 439 6.67 4.80 -20.38
C ARG A 439 6.86 6.30 -20.16
N GLY A 440 6.92 6.73 -18.90
CA GLY A 440 6.94 8.15 -18.51
C GLY A 440 5.56 8.78 -18.34
N SER A 441 4.49 7.98 -18.25
CA SER A 441 3.12 8.49 -18.11
C SER A 441 2.86 9.18 -16.77
N LEU A 442 3.70 8.93 -15.76
CA LEU A 442 3.67 9.59 -14.45
C LEU A 442 4.51 10.88 -14.39
N GLY A 443 5.05 11.34 -15.52
CA GLY A 443 5.86 12.55 -15.63
C GLY A 443 7.29 12.37 -15.10
N SER A 444 7.93 13.48 -14.70
CA SER A 444 9.27 13.43 -14.07
C SER A 444 9.18 12.86 -12.65
N LEU A 445 9.81 11.71 -12.44
CA LEU A 445 9.85 10.97 -11.19
C LEU A 445 11.07 11.36 -10.38
N ALA A 446 10.88 12.21 -9.39
CA ALA A 446 11.91 12.51 -8.39
C ALA A 446 11.66 11.66 -7.14
N PRO A 447 12.71 11.12 -6.48
CA PRO A 447 12.61 10.66 -5.10
C PRO A 447 11.93 11.72 -4.21
N GLY A 448 11.14 11.26 -3.23
CA GLY A 448 10.27 12.12 -2.42
C GLY A 448 8.98 12.57 -3.11
N SER A 449 8.72 12.17 -4.37
CA SER A 449 7.41 12.41 -5.00
C SER A 449 6.33 11.50 -4.42
N HIS A 450 5.11 12.05 -4.32
CA HIS A 450 3.93 11.36 -3.82
C HIS A 450 2.86 11.26 -4.91
N PHE A 451 2.20 10.10 -4.99
CA PHE A 451 1.08 9.85 -5.88
C PHE A 451 -0.09 9.28 -5.09
N LEU A 452 -1.29 9.60 -5.55
CA LEU A 452 -2.55 9.08 -5.02
C LEU A 452 -3.24 8.27 -6.11
N GLY A 453 -3.45 6.99 -5.82
CA GLY A 453 -4.25 6.07 -6.61
C GLY A 453 -5.66 6.01 -6.05
N ARG A 454 -6.66 6.13 -6.92
CA ARG A 454 -8.08 6.03 -6.59
C ARG A 454 -8.72 4.90 -7.38
N PHE A 455 -9.47 4.07 -6.69
CA PHE A 455 -10.21 2.95 -7.26
C PHE A 455 -11.45 2.62 -6.42
N GLN A 456 -12.66 2.64 -7.00
CA GLN A 456 -13.95 2.36 -6.33
C GLN A 456 -14.19 3.14 -5.04
N ASP A 457 -13.88 2.59 -3.87
CA ASP A 457 -13.92 3.17 -2.53
C ASP A 457 -12.52 3.21 -1.87
N ARG A 458 -11.53 2.57 -2.48
CA ARG A 458 -10.15 2.42 -2.01
C ARG A 458 -9.26 3.56 -2.47
N MET A 459 -8.28 3.83 -1.62
CA MET A 459 -7.28 4.88 -1.79
C MET A 459 -5.89 4.33 -1.50
N VAL A 460 -4.99 4.51 -2.45
CA VAL A 460 -3.62 4.02 -2.36
C VAL A 460 -2.65 5.19 -2.45
N TRP A 461 -1.79 5.32 -1.46
CA TRP A 461 -0.72 6.30 -1.46
C TRP A 461 0.59 5.66 -1.93
N ILE A 462 1.27 6.28 -2.89
CA ILE A 462 2.53 5.77 -3.44
C ILE A 462 3.62 6.82 -3.23
N MET A 463 4.71 6.43 -2.58
CA MET A 463 5.87 7.29 -2.36
C MET A 463 7.10 6.74 -3.08
N ILE A 464 7.79 7.58 -3.83
CA ILE A 464 9.08 7.23 -4.44
C ILE A 464 10.19 7.43 -3.40
N LEU A 465 10.88 6.36 -3.03
CA LEU A 465 11.94 6.40 -2.00
C LEU A 465 13.32 6.61 -2.61
N GLU A 466 13.62 5.86 -3.66
CA GLU A 466 14.94 5.83 -4.30
C GLU A 466 14.77 5.56 -5.80
N ARG A 467 15.67 6.11 -6.61
CA ARG A 467 15.72 5.88 -8.05
C ARG A 467 17.17 5.78 -8.51
N GLY A 468 17.46 4.84 -9.41
CA GLY A 468 18.75 4.75 -10.09
C GLY A 468 18.62 4.34 -11.55
N HIS A 469 19.72 3.83 -12.12
CA HIS A 469 19.77 3.43 -13.52
C HIS A 469 18.94 2.16 -13.72
N GLY A 470 17.72 2.34 -14.20
CA GLY A 470 16.82 1.23 -14.51
C GLY A 470 16.22 0.53 -13.31
N TYR A 471 16.15 1.18 -12.14
CA TYR A 471 15.38 0.69 -11.01
C TYR A 471 14.71 1.85 -10.25
N CYS A 472 13.62 1.52 -9.57
CA CYS A 472 12.92 2.42 -8.66
C CYS A 472 12.50 1.65 -7.42
N THR A 473 12.59 2.31 -6.27
CA THR A 473 12.11 1.80 -4.99
C THR A 473 10.92 2.63 -4.55
N VAL A 474 9.79 1.98 -4.27
CA VAL A 474 8.57 2.65 -3.84
C VAL A 474 8.05 2.08 -2.52
N ASN A 475 7.26 2.87 -1.81
CA ASN A 475 6.41 2.41 -0.73
C ASN A 475 4.94 2.63 -1.14
N ILE A 476 4.13 1.59 -0.98
CA ILE A 476 2.71 1.59 -1.29
C ILE A 476 1.96 1.49 0.04
N LYS A 477 1.07 2.45 0.31
CA LYS A 477 0.22 2.45 1.50
C LYS A 477 -1.25 2.38 1.14
N GLY A 478 -2.00 1.60 1.89
CA GLY A 478 -3.46 1.61 1.87
C GLY A 478 -3.96 2.62 2.89
N LEU A 479 -4.91 3.46 2.48
CA LEU A 479 -5.62 4.36 3.39
C LEU A 479 -6.94 3.71 3.81
N GLU A 480 -7.35 3.95 5.05
CA GLU A 480 -8.58 3.41 5.63
C GLU A 480 -9.81 3.88 4.87
N LEU A 481 -10.82 3.03 4.85
CA LEU A 481 -12.12 3.35 4.30
C LEU A 481 -12.86 4.36 5.21
N GLN A 482 -13.64 5.22 4.56
CA GLN A 482 -14.41 6.33 5.13
C GLN A 482 -15.19 5.99 6.41
N GLU A 483 -14.78 6.57 7.55
CA GLU A 483 -15.63 6.63 8.75
C GLU A 483 -16.14 8.05 9.05
N THR A 484 -15.34 9.09 8.75
CA THR A 484 -15.77 10.47 9.05
C THR A 484 -16.25 11.22 7.82
N SER A 485 -17.31 12.02 8.00
CA SER A 485 -17.90 12.90 6.97
C SER A 485 -16.86 13.81 6.27
N CYS A 486 -15.73 14.09 6.93
CA CYS A 486 -14.64 14.89 6.38
C CYS A 486 -13.80 14.12 5.36
N HIS A 487 -13.51 12.82 5.58
CA HIS A 487 -12.82 11.99 4.58
C HIS A 487 -13.66 11.81 3.32
N THR A 488 -14.98 11.67 3.46
CA THR A 488 -15.90 11.59 2.32
C THR A 488 -15.86 12.84 1.44
N VAL A 489 -15.72 14.03 2.04
CA VAL A 489 -15.61 15.28 1.29
C VAL A 489 -14.29 15.35 0.49
N GLU A 490 -13.17 14.95 1.09
CA GLU A 490 -11.88 14.94 0.37
C GLU A 490 -11.86 13.84 -0.71
N ALA A 491 -12.42 12.66 -0.46
CA ALA A 491 -12.55 11.59 -1.44
C ALA A 491 -13.39 12.02 -2.64
N ARG A 492 -14.57 12.63 -2.40
CA ARG A 492 -15.40 13.20 -3.47
C ARG A 492 -14.65 14.25 -4.28
N ARG A 493 -13.81 15.06 -3.62
CA ARG A 493 -12.98 16.05 -4.33
C ARG A 493 -11.94 15.40 -5.23
N VAL A 494 -11.39 14.25 -4.84
CA VAL A 494 -10.49 13.45 -5.69
C VAL A 494 -11.24 12.90 -6.90
N ASP A 495 -12.45 12.38 -6.69
CA ASP A 495 -13.31 11.85 -7.76
C ASP A 495 -13.62 12.94 -8.79
N GLU A 496 -14.03 14.15 -8.36
CA GLU A 496 -14.27 15.31 -9.24
C GLU A 496 -13.04 15.66 -10.10
N VAL A 497 -11.84 15.61 -9.50
CA VAL A 497 -10.57 15.94 -10.19
C VAL A 497 -10.22 14.89 -11.25
N PHE A 498 -10.50 13.62 -10.99
CA PHE A 498 -10.24 12.54 -11.93
C PHE A 498 -11.30 12.45 -13.03
N GLU A 499 -12.60 12.57 -12.71
CA GLU A 499 -13.68 12.65 -13.69
C GLU A 499 -13.43 13.77 -14.71
N ALA A 500 -13.00 14.94 -14.22
CA ALA A 500 -12.62 16.09 -15.04
C ALA A 500 -11.48 15.79 -16.03
N ALA A 501 -10.57 14.88 -15.69
CA ALA A 501 -9.43 14.53 -16.53
C ALA A 501 -9.72 13.37 -17.50
N PHE A 502 -10.49 12.38 -17.05
CA PHE A 502 -10.56 11.07 -17.70
C PHE A 502 -11.92 10.75 -18.35
N GLU A 503 -13.00 11.38 -17.92
CA GLU A 503 -14.37 11.03 -18.35
C GLU A 503 -15.03 12.07 -19.26
N ARG A 504 -14.44 13.26 -19.44
CA ARG A 504 -15.04 14.33 -20.26
C ARG A 504 -15.29 13.89 -21.73
N PRO A 505 -16.51 14.06 -22.28
CA PRO A 505 -16.84 13.68 -23.65
C PRO A 505 -16.13 14.54 -24.71
N GLU A 506 -15.94 13.96 -25.89
CA GLU A 506 -15.15 14.50 -27.02
C GLU A 506 -15.69 15.78 -27.67
N GLN A 507 -16.90 16.24 -27.33
CA GLN A 507 -17.64 17.25 -28.13
C GLN A 507 -17.35 18.73 -27.83
N LEU A 508 -16.31 19.10 -27.08
CA LEU A 508 -16.07 20.51 -26.74
C LEU A 508 -14.72 21.03 -27.26
N GLY A 509 -14.78 22.20 -27.92
CA GLY A 509 -13.69 22.78 -28.72
C GLY A 509 -12.43 23.19 -27.96
N PHE A 510 -11.42 23.65 -28.71
CA PHE A 510 -10.06 24.01 -28.27
C PHE A 510 -9.97 24.93 -27.02
N THR A 511 -11.02 25.69 -26.71
CA THR A 511 -11.06 26.64 -25.58
C THR A 511 -11.44 26.02 -24.23
N GLN A 512 -11.82 24.74 -24.17
CA GLN A 512 -12.18 24.04 -22.92
C GLN A 512 -11.12 23.04 -22.40
N GLY A 513 -9.91 23.02 -22.99
CA GLY A 513 -8.82 22.14 -22.57
C GLY A 513 -8.12 22.53 -21.25
N PHE A 514 -8.54 23.61 -20.58
CA PHE A 514 -7.87 24.11 -19.37
C PHE A 514 -8.18 23.24 -18.14
N ASN A 515 -7.15 23.00 -17.33
CA ASN A 515 -7.30 22.31 -16.05
C ASN A 515 -7.95 23.24 -15.01
N LEU A 516 -9.25 23.06 -14.78
CA LEU A 516 -10.01 23.76 -13.73
C LEU A 516 -9.46 23.51 -12.31
N HIS A 517 -8.68 22.45 -12.13
CA HIS A 517 -8.13 22.00 -10.87
C HIS A 517 -6.61 22.19 -10.77
N TRP A 518 -5.99 23.00 -11.64
CA TRP A 518 -4.53 23.22 -11.64
C TRP A 518 -3.97 23.72 -10.28
N GLY A 519 -4.78 24.46 -9.53
CA GLY A 519 -4.45 24.98 -8.19
C GLY A 519 -4.62 23.97 -7.05
N ASN A 520 -5.22 22.79 -7.31
CA ASN A 520 -5.38 21.74 -6.32
C ASN A 520 -4.04 21.05 -6.00
N ALA A 521 -3.99 20.34 -4.87
CA ALA A 521 -2.83 19.53 -4.51
C ALA A 521 -2.66 18.30 -5.42
N LEU A 522 -3.74 17.79 -6.02
CA LEU A 522 -3.71 16.62 -6.90
C LEU A 522 -3.74 17.04 -8.37
N THR A 523 -2.76 16.55 -9.14
CA THR A 523 -2.71 16.68 -10.60
C THR A 523 -2.82 15.30 -11.23
N PRO A 524 -3.89 14.98 -11.98
CA PRO A 524 -4.03 13.67 -12.62
C PRO A 524 -2.89 13.37 -13.60
N CYS A 525 -2.41 12.13 -13.62
CA CYS A 525 -1.28 11.71 -14.44
C CYS A 525 -1.66 10.62 -15.44
N ALA A 526 -2.13 9.48 -14.94
CA ALA A 526 -2.40 8.30 -15.75
C ALA A 526 -3.45 7.39 -15.10
N ALA A 527 -3.94 6.42 -15.86
CA ALA A 527 -4.75 5.31 -15.36
C ALA A 527 -3.98 3.99 -15.56
N LEU A 528 -3.94 3.18 -14.52
CA LEU A 528 -3.16 1.94 -14.48
C LEU A 528 -4.09 0.74 -14.42
N ALA A 529 -3.90 -0.23 -15.31
CA ALA A 529 -4.64 -1.49 -15.24
C ALA A 529 -4.02 -2.37 -14.15
N VAL A 530 -4.80 -2.70 -13.12
CA VAL A 530 -4.37 -3.44 -11.94
C VAL A 530 -5.39 -4.52 -11.65
N GLN A 531 -4.92 -5.72 -11.30
CA GLN A 531 -5.75 -6.83 -10.88
C GLN A 531 -6.13 -6.66 -9.41
N VAL A 532 -7.42 -6.42 -9.15
CA VAL A 532 -7.95 -6.04 -7.84
C VAL A 532 -9.32 -6.67 -7.60
N TYR A 533 -9.69 -6.85 -6.33
CA TYR A 533 -11.05 -7.26 -5.97
C TYR A 533 -12.01 -6.08 -6.05
N SER A 534 -13.06 -6.24 -6.87
CA SER A 534 -14.27 -5.43 -6.83
C SER A 534 -15.11 -5.81 -5.62
N ASP A 535 -15.64 -4.84 -4.87
CA ASP A 535 -16.56 -5.10 -3.75
C ASP A 535 -18.00 -4.75 -4.13
N ALA A 536 -18.91 -5.71 -4.02
CA ALA A 536 -20.35 -5.53 -4.24
C ALA A 536 -21.12 -5.97 -2.98
N ARG A 537 -21.89 -5.05 -2.40
CA ARG A 537 -22.74 -5.30 -1.23
C ARG A 537 -24.21 -5.26 -1.62
N ASN A 538 -24.93 -6.34 -1.33
CA ASN A 538 -26.34 -6.48 -1.65
C ASN A 538 -27.16 -6.63 -0.37
N VAL A 539 -28.21 -5.84 -0.21
CA VAL A 539 -29.16 -5.99 0.91
C VAL A 539 -30.05 -7.20 0.63
N LEU A 540 -30.19 -8.10 1.61
CA LEU A 540 -30.87 -9.39 1.45
C LEU A 540 -32.33 -9.39 1.92
N SER A 541 -32.89 -8.21 2.22
CA SER A 541 -34.28 -8.05 2.60
C SER A 541 -35.20 -8.64 1.52
N GLY A 542 -36.13 -9.51 1.93
CA GLY A 542 -37.02 -10.23 1.02
C GLY A 542 -36.41 -11.48 0.35
N ILE A 543 -35.09 -11.67 0.41
CA ILE A 543 -34.44 -12.94 0.04
C ILE A 543 -34.44 -13.87 1.25
N ILE A 544 -33.81 -13.43 2.35
CA ILE A 544 -33.66 -14.24 3.57
C ILE A 544 -34.93 -14.29 4.43
N ASP A 545 -35.84 -13.32 4.26
CA ASP A 545 -37.09 -13.22 5.04
C ASP A 545 -38.25 -14.02 4.40
N SER A 546 -38.10 -14.45 3.15
CA SER A 546 -39.16 -15.14 2.41
C SER A 546 -39.26 -16.61 2.83
N HIS A 547 -40.47 -17.04 3.23
CA HIS A 547 -40.72 -18.40 3.68
C HIS A 547 -40.51 -19.45 2.59
N ASP A 548 -40.76 -19.09 1.32
CA ASP A 548 -40.55 -19.99 0.19
C ASP A 548 -39.06 -20.21 -0.08
N ASN A 549 -38.25 -19.15 0.08
CA ASN A 549 -36.79 -19.23 -0.02
C ASN A 549 -36.18 -20.06 1.10
N LEU A 550 -36.70 -19.96 2.33
CA LEU A 550 -36.23 -20.75 3.47
C LEU A 550 -36.54 -22.25 3.32
N ARG A 551 -37.68 -22.60 2.70
CA ARG A 551 -37.97 -24.00 2.31
C ARG A 551 -37.01 -24.47 1.22
N LYS A 552 -36.74 -23.64 0.22
CA LYS A 552 -35.81 -23.97 -0.86
C LYS A 552 -34.38 -24.17 -0.34
N LEU A 553 -33.94 -23.34 0.60
CA LEU A 553 -32.63 -23.46 1.26
C LEU A 553 -32.44 -24.82 1.96
N GLN A 554 -33.51 -25.39 2.53
CA GLN A 554 -33.49 -26.72 3.16
C GLN A 554 -33.27 -27.84 2.12
N ASP A 555 -33.98 -27.78 0.99
CA ASP A 555 -33.85 -28.74 -0.13
C ASP A 555 -32.46 -28.63 -0.79
N ASP A 556 -32.02 -27.39 -1.07
CA ASP A 556 -30.70 -27.11 -1.64
C ASP A 556 -29.56 -27.51 -0.69
N PHE A 557 -29.74 -27.41 0.63
CA PHE A 557 -28.79 -27.90 1.63
C PHE A 557 -28.58 -29.41 1.51
N LEU A 558 -29.65 -30.21 1.42
CA LEU A 558 -29.53 -31.65 1.28
C LEU A 558 -28.83 -32.03 -0.03
N LYS A 559 -29.15 -31.33 -1.13
CA LYS A 559 -28.49 -31.54 -2.42
C LYS A 559 -27.00 -31.21 -2.38
N ALA A 560 -26.63 -30.07 -1.79
CA ALA A 560 -25.23 -29.65 -1.63
C ALA A 560 -24.45 -30.61 -0.70
N LEU A 561 -25.07 -31.07 0.39
CA LEU A 561 -24.46 -32.01 1.33
C LEU A 561 -24.20 -33.37 0.68
N VAL A 562 -25.18 -33.91 -0.07
CA VAL A 562 -25.01 -35.16 -0.83
C VAL A 562 -23.86 -35.04 -1.82
N TRP A 563 -23.78 -33.94 -2.55
CA TRP A 563 -22.69 -33.68 -3.49
C TRP A 563 -21.31 -33.64 -2.80
N LEU A 564 -21.20 -32.95 -1.66
CA LEU A 564 -19.97 -32.85 -0.89
C LEU A 564 -19.55 -34.20 -0.27
N LEU A 565 -20.50 -35.01 0.23
CA LEU A 565 -20.23 -36.35 0.78
C LEU A 565 -19.68 -37.29 -0.31
N LEU A 566 -20.32 -37.33 -1.49
CA LEU A 566 -19.86 -38.15 -2.61
C LEU A 566 -18.48 -37.70 -3.10
N ARG A 567 -18.25 -36.38 -3.19
CA ARG A 567 -16.94 -35.82 -3.55
C ARG A 567 -15.86 -36.18 -2.53
N TYR A 568 -16.15 -36.08 -1.23
CA TYR A 568 -15.23 -36.46 -0.15
C TYR A 568 -14.77 -37.90 -0.30
N CYS A 569 -15.70 -38.82 -0.58
CA CYS A 569 -15.38 -40.22 -0.84
C CYS A 569 -14.41 -40.41 -2.03
N VAL A 570 -14.65 -39.71 -3.14
CA VAL A 570 -13.76 -39.74 -4.31
C VAL A 570 -12.36 -39.19 -3.98
N GLN A 571 -12.28 -38.07 -3.26
CA GLN A 571 -11.00 -37.45 -2.88
C GLN A 571 -10.20 -38.35 -1.93
N LYS A 572 -10.89 -38.94 -0.93
CA LYS A 572 -10.31 -39.90 0.02
C LYS A 572 -9.74 -41.12 -0.71
N HIS A 573 -10.47 -41.66 -1.69
CA HIS A 573 -10.01 -42.80 -2.48
C HIS A 573 -8.78 -42.46 -3.34
N LYS A 574 -8.72 -41.25 -3.90
CA LYS A 574 -7.56 -40.76 -4.68
C LYS A 574 -6.33 -40.44 -3.83
N GLY A 575 -6.38 -40.61 -2.51
CA GLY A 575 -5.26 -40.35 -1.59
C GLY A 575 -4.93 -38.87 -1.42
N PHE A 576 -5.80 -37.95 -1.85
CA PHE A 576 -5.65 -36.54 -1.52
C PHE A 576 -5.95 -36.35 -0.02
N LEU A 577 -4.95 -35.91 0.74
CA LEU A 577 -5.12 -35.55 2.14
C LEU A 577 -6.10 -34.37 2.19
N TRP A 578 -7.24 -34.54 2.87
CA TRP A 578 -8.11 -33.41 3.19
C TRP A 578 -7.31 -32.43 4.06
N SER A 579 -6.84 -31.34 3.47
CA SER A 579 -6.16 -30.27 4.20
C SER A 579 -7.19 -29.53 5.04
N SER A 580 -7.29 -29.88 6.33
CA SER A 580 -8.12 -29.16 7.31
C SER A 580 -7.43 -27.88 7.80
N GLU A 581 -6.73 -27.15 6.92
CA GLU A 581 -6.14 -25.85 7.26
C GLU A 581 -7.18 -24.71 7.29
N GLU A 582 -8.38 -24.91 6.76
CA GLU A 582 -9.46 -23.89 6.75
C GLU A 582 -10.24 -23.76 8.07
N GLY A 583 -9.83 -24.43 9.16
CA GLY A 583 -10.60 -24.39 10.42
C GLY A 583 -9.78 -24.52 11.71
N SER A 584 -8.53 -24.07 11.73
CA SER A 584 -7.71 -24.04 12.95
C SER A 584 -7.40 -22.62 13.39
N SER A 585 -8.35 -21.96 14.07
CA SER A 585 -8.07 -20.92 15.08
C SER A 585 -9.38 -20.43 15.71
N LEU A 586 -9.94 -21.19 16.65
CA LEU A 586 -10.94 -20.67 17.59
C LEU A 586 -10.32 -20.30 18.95
N THR A 587 -8.99 -20.18 19.02
CA THR A 587 -8.27 -19.76 20.22
C THR A 587 -7.02 -18.97 19.85
N SER A 588 -6.89 -17.77 20.43
CA SER A 588 -5.80 -16.80 20.32
C SER A 588 -5.93 -15.77 19.20
N PHE A 589 -6.80 -14.78 19.41
CA PHE A 589 -6.52 -13.34 19.34
C PHE A 589 -7.71 -12.64 20.00
N GLY A 590 -7.73 -12.66 21.33
CA GLY A 590 -8.68 -11.91 22.14
C GLY A 590 -7.93 -10.74 22.78
N ASP A 591 -8.15 -9.56 22.23
CA ASP A 591 -8.17 -8.22 22.86
C ASP A 591 -7.90 -7.22 21.75
N TRP A 592 -8.97 -6.70 21.15
CA TRP A 592 -9.16 -5.37 20.55
C TRP A 592 -10.60 -5.41 20.00
N SER A 593 -11.57 -4.98 20.81
CA SER A 593 -12.96 -4.79 20.38
C SER A 593 -13.24 -3.29 20.32
N ASP A 594 -13.16 -2.72 19.13
CA ASP A 594 -13.85 -1.46 18.81
C ASP A 594 -15.24 -1.82 18.24
N GLU A 595 -16.25 -1.04 18.63
CA GLU A 595 -17.70 -1.30 18.47
C GLU A 595 -18.24 -1.16 17.02
N ASP A 596 -17.38 -1.24 16.00
CA ASP A 596 -17.77 -1.06 14.58
C ASP A 596 -17.60 -2.32 13.71
N ASP A 597 -17.39 -3.50 14.32
CA ASP A 597 -17.21 -4.76 13.58
C ASP A 597 -18.55 -5.31 13.04
N LEU A 598 -18.99 -4.74 11.91
CA LEU A 598 -20.26 -5.02 11.20
C LEU A 598 -20.39 -6.48 10.70
N PHE A 599 -19.36 -7.32 10.86
CA PHE A 599 -19.29 -8.67 10.29
C PHE A 599 -18.85 -9.77 11.26
N GLY A 600 -18.78 -9.49 12.57
CA GLY A 600 -18.49 -10.48 13.62
C GLY A 600 -19.71 -10.83 14.49
N PRO A 601 -19.85 -12.07 14.99
CA PRO A 601 -20.79 -12.34 16.08
C PRO A 601 -20.24 -11.79 17.40
N GLN A 602 -20.94 -10.86 18.04
CA GLN A 602 -20.67 -10.54 19.45
C GLN A 602 -21.10 -11.72 20.34
N PRO A 603 -20.24 -12.23 21.25
CA PRO A 603 -20.64 -13.27 22.18
C PRO A 603 -21.61 -12.71 23.23
N ALA A 604 -22.70 -13.44 23.50
CA ALA A 604 -23.60 -13.11 24.60
C ALA A 604 -22.83 -13.12 25.94
N ARG A 605 -22.78 -11.97 26.63
CA ARG A 605 -22.20 -11.86 27.98
C ARG A 605 -22.91 -12.84 28.92
N ARG A 606 -22.23 -13.93 29.33
CA ARG A 606 -22.67 -14.79 30.44
C ARG A 606 -22.58 -13.98 31.72
N THR A 607 -23.71 -13.74 32.37
CA THR A 607 -23.77 -13.22 33.75
C THR A 607 -23.16 -14.27 34.68
N VAL A 608 -21.88 -14.12 35.03
CA VAL A 608 -21.25 -14.95 36.06
C VAL A 608 -21.64 -14.36 37.41
N ALA A 609 -22.47 -15.10 38.15
CA ALA A 609 -22.78 -14.79 39.54
C ALA A 609 -21.50 -14.86 40.39
N LEU A 610 -21.21 -13.77 41.10
CA LEU A 610 -20.10 -13.64 42.04
C LEU A 610 -20.34 -14.59 43.23
N VAL A 611 -19.64 -15.72 43.31
CA VAL A 611 -19.54 -16.53 44.52
C VAL A 611 -18.23 -16.17 45.20
N THR A 612 -18.35 -15.49 46.33
CA THR A 612 -17.26 -15.20 47.29
C THR A 612 -16.66 -16.48 47.85
N ALA A 613 -15.35 -16.67 47.72
CA ALA A 613 -14.59 -17.67 48.47
C ALA A 613 -13.18 -17.14 48.82
N GLU A 614 -13.06 -16.79 50.09
CA GLU A 614 -11.95 -16.80 51.05
C GLU A 614 -10.47 -16.90 50.58
N ALA A 615 -9.67 -16.06 51.26
CA ALA A 615 -8.23 -15.90 51.16
C ALA A 615 -7.41 -17.07 51.73
N GLN A 616 -6.27 -17.40 51.09
CA GLN A 616 -5.05 -17.87 51.77
C GLN A 616 -3.78 -17.35 51.05
N PRO A 617 -2.68 -17.06 51.77
CA PRO A 617 -1.54 -16.28 51.27
C PRO A 617 -0.31 -17.13 50.92
N GLY A 618 0.50 -16.71 49.93
CA GLY A 618 1.81 -17.34 49.70
C GLY A 618 2.62 -16.75 48.54
N HIS A 619 3.80 -16.23 48.88
CA HIS A 619 4.96 -15.87 48.05
C HIS A 619 4.93 -14.60 47.18
N ALA A 620 5.30 -13.50 47.84
CA ALA A 620 5.88 -12.31 47.23
C ALA A 620 7.40 -12.48 47.02
N VAL A 621 7.90 -12.08 45.84
CA VAL A 621 9.30 -11.70 45.63
C VAL A 621 9.30 -10.20 45.34
N LEU A 622 9.90 -9.44 46.26
CA LEU A 622 10.14 -8.00 46.17
C LEU A 622 11.24 -7.70 45.15
N GLN A 623 10.97 -6.78 44.21
CA GLN A 623 12.00 -5.86 43.73
C GLN A 623 11.50 -4.43 43.88
N THR A 624 12.17 -3.71 44.77
CA THR A 624 11.99 -2.31 45.14
C THR A 624 12.70 -1.41 44.13
N GLY A 625 11.97 -0.47 43.54
CA GLY A 625 12.50 0.66 42.77
C GLY A 625 11.56 1.86 42.93
N ALA A 626 12.08 2.97 43.43
CA ALA A 626 11.33 4.13 43.91
C ALA A 626 10.57 4.88 42.81
N SER A 627 9.29 5.17 43.05
CA SER A 627 8.44 6.04 42.22
C SER A 627 8.76 7.53 42.44
N LEU A 628 9.07 8.25 41.37
CA LEU A 628 9.13 9.72 41.33
C LEU A 628 7.70 10.29 41.16
N PRO A 629 7.39 11.47 41.71
CA PRO A 629 6.05 12.05 41.63
C PRO A 629 5.74 12.49 40.19
N GLY A 630 4.68 11.92 39.60
CA GLY A 630 4.20 12.27 38.26
C GLY A 630 4.10 11.12 37.24
N SER A 631 4.37 9.86 37.63
CA SER A 631 4.12 8.71 36.76
C SER A 631 2.66 8.24 36.88
N VAL A 632 1.89 8.35 35.81
CA VAL A 632 0.59 7.65 35.66
C VAL A 632 0.89 6.31 34.96
N GLU A 633 0.60 5.21 35.64
CA GLU A 633 0.58 3.87 35.05
C GLU A 633 -0.62 3.76 34.11
N MET A 634 -0.37 3.43 32.84
CA MET A 634 -1.37 3.44 31.77
C MET A 634 -2.09 2.09 31.60
N ASP A 635 -2.40 1.42 32.71
CA ASP A 635 -3.22 0.18 32.74
C ASP A 635 -4.46 0.33 33.64
N SER A 636 -4.91 1.56 33.93
CA SER A 636 -6.05 1.76 34.85
C SER A 636 -6.94 2.97 34.56
N LEU A 637 -7.18 3.33 33.30
CA LEU A 637 -8.13 4.42 32.99
C LEU A 637 -9.13 4.16 31.84
N PHE A 638 -9.19 2.95 31.27
CA PHE A 638 -10.26 2.59 30.32
C PHE A 638 -11.49 1.90 30.96
N GLU A 639 -11.41 1.44 32.21
CA GLU A 639 -12.55 0.74 32.85
C GLU A 639 -13.55 1.65 33.58
N ASN A 640 -13.19 2.89 33.92
CA ASN A 640 -13.98 3.67 34.90
C ASN A 640 -14.77 4.85 34.35
N MET A 641 -14.77 5.11 33.04
CA MET A 641 -15.52 6.24 32.45
C MET A 641 -16.85 5.83 31.77
N ALA A 642 -17.08 4.54 31.50
CA ALA A 642 -18.30 4.04 30.86
C ALA A 642 -19.46 3.72 31.83
N LEU A 643 -19.23 3.81 33.16
CA LEU A 643 -20.20 3.35 34.17
C LEU A 643 -21.04 4.46 34.85
N SER A 644 -20.87 5.74 34.47
CA SER A 644 -21.56 6.86 35.13
C SER A 644 -22.74 7.47 34.36
N ALA A 645 -23.08 6.96 33.16
CA ALA A 645 -24.12 7.54 32.30
C ALA A 645 -25.42 6.71 32.14
N LEU A 646 -25.57 5.57 32.82
CA LEU A 646 -26.76 4.73 32.67
C LEU A 646 -27.67 4.82 33.90
N GLN A 647 -28.83 5.48 33.74
CA GLN A 647 -29.94 5.39 34.69
C GLN A 647 -30.48 3.94 34.71
N PRO A 648 -30.71 3.34 35.88
CA PRO A 648 -31.36 2.03 35.95
C PRO A 648 -32.85 2.18 35.63
N LEU A 649 -33.28 1.66 34.48
CA LEU A 649 -34.69 1.42 34.19
C LEU A 649 -35.21 0.36 35.17
N GLN A 650 -36.24 0.72 35.95
CA GLN A 650 -36.95 -0.19 36.85
C GLN A 650 -37.62 -1.32 36.05
N PRO A 651 -37.54 -2.58 36.51
CA PRO A 651 -38.32 -3.66 35.92
C PRO A 651 -39.78 -3.57 36.44
N LEU A 652 -40.72 -3.36 35.52
CA LEU A 652 -42.12 -3.69 35.72
C LEU A 652 -42.23 -5.21 35.91
N GLY A 653 -42.66 -5.62 37.10
CA GLY A 653 -42.79 -7.03 37.45
C GLY A 653 -43.93 -7.73 36.73
N LEU A 654 -43.65 -8.94 36.26
CA LEU A 654 -44.59 -10.05 36.14
C LEU A 654 -43.78 -11.33 35.93
N GLY A 655 -43.72 -12.16 36.97
CA GLY A 655 -42.98 -13.41 36.97
C GLY A 655 -43.71 -14.53 36.26
N ILE A 656 -42.95 -15.52 35.81
CA ILE A 656 -43.31 -16.95 35.70
C ILE A 656 -41.99 -17.73 35.90
N GLY A 657 -42.04 -18.74 36.77
CA GLY A 657 -40.89 -19.35 37.43
C GLY A 657 -39.97 -20.20 36.54
N MET A 658 -38.69 -20.23 36.94
CA MET A 658 -37.68 -21.17 36.45
C MET A 658 -37.74 -22.46 37.26
N PRO A 659 -37.75 -23.66 36.66
CA PRO A 659 -37.46 -24.87 37.41
C PRO A 659 -35.96 -24.97 37.72
N ALA A 660 -35.67 -25.49 38.90
CA ALA A 660 -34.33 -25.64 39.46
C ALA A 660 -33.42 -26.55 38.62
N VAL A 661 -32.15 -26.18 38.53
CA VAL A 661 -31.06 -27.03 38.02
C VAL A 661 -30.74 -28.09 39.06
N ASP A 662 -31.16 -29.33 38.82
CA ASP A 662 -30.68 -30.49 39.57
C ASP A 662 -29.34 -30.95 38.99
N LYS A 663 -28.27 -30.81 39.79
CA LYS A 663 -26.96 -31.41 39.50
C LYS A 663 -26.96 -32.82 40.06
N GLY A 664 -27.40 -33.77 39.24
CA GLY A 664 -27.32 -35.17 39.60
C GLY A 664 -27.94 -36.10 38.55
N CYS A 665 -27.20 -36.41 37.48
CA CYS A 665 -27.48 -37.62 36.72
C CYS A 665 -26.20 -38.39 36.46
N ASN A 666 -26.18 -39.61 37.02
CA ASN A 666 -25.17 -40.64 36.82
C ASN A 666 -24.98 -40.94 35.32
N PRO A 667 -23.74 -41.13 34.83
CA PRO A 667 -23.49 -41.61 33.47
C PRO A 667 -23.73 -43.12 33.42
N GLY A 668 -24.99 -43.52 33.60
CA GLY A 668 -25.33 -44.91 33.91
C GLY A 668 -26.74 -45.32 33.50
N ILE A 669 -27.37 -44.69 32.51
CA ILE A 669 -28.50 -45.25 31.74
C ILE A 669 -28.39 -44.66 30.32
N PHE A 670 -27.56 -45.25 29.47
CA PHE A 670 -27.59 -45.27 28.00
C PHE A 670 -26.35 -46.07 27.55
N ARG A 671 -26.27 -47.31 28.03
CA ARG A 671 -25.34 -48.33 27.51
C ARG A 671 -26.18 -49.51 27.06
N GLU A 672 -27.16 -49.24 26.20
CA GLU A 672 -27.75 -50.29 25.39
C GLU A 672 -26.76 -50.63 24.29
N SER A 673 -26.19 -51.83 24.40
CA SER A 673 -25.57 -52.63 23.35
C SER A 673 -24.85 -51.86 22.24
N ALA A 674 -23.51 -51.89 22.29
CA ALA A 674 -22.71 -51.98 21.07
C ALA A 674 -23.08 -53.30 20.34
N SER A 675 -24.24 -53.30 19.68
CA SER A 675 -24.57 -54.30 18.69
C SER A 675 -23.58 -54.11 17.54
N ALA A 676 -23.00 -55.20 17.08
CA ALA A 676 -22.13 -55.19 15.90
C ALA A 676 -22.90 -54.50 14.77
N LEU A 677 -22.35 -53.39 14.26
CA LEU A 677 -22.86 -52.72 13.06
C LEU A 677 -23.07 -53.80 11.99
N PRO A 678 -24.27 -53.90 11.37
CA PRO A 678 -24.49 -54.86 10.30
C PRO A 678 -23.42 -54.65 9.22
N GLN A 679 -22.80 -55.74 8.76
CA GLN A 679 -21.92 -55.69 7.60
C GLN A 679 -22.75 -55.14 6.43
N LEU A 680 -22.39 -53.94 5.95
CA LEU A 680 -22.97 -53.37 4.75
C LEU A 680 -22.49 -54.20 3.56
N ASN A 681 -23.42 -54.92 2.95
CA ASN A 681 -23.16 -55.65 1.71
C ASN A 681 -23.59 -54.75 0.56
N PHE A 682 -22.62 -54.13 -0.11
CA PHE A 682 -22.90 -53.38 -1.33
C PHE A 682 -23.14 -54.32 -2.50
N ASN A 683 -24.07 -53.93 -3.39
CA ASN A 683 -24.40 -54.72 -4.57
C ASN A 683 -23.40 -54.49 -5.71
N CYS A 684 -22.66 -53.38 -5.67
CA CYS A 684 -21.65 -53.01 -6.66
C CYS A 684 -20.27 -52.82 -6.00
N PRO A 685 -19.16 -53.35 -6.56
CA PRO A 685 -17.82 -53.13 -6.02
C PRO A 685 -17.40 -51.66 -6.06
N GLN A 686 -17.97 -50.85 -6.96
CA GLN A 686 -17.72 -49.40 -7.01
C GLN A 686 -18.35 -48.65 -5.82
N SER A 687 -19.38 -49.21 -5.17
CA SER A 687 -20.02 -48.60 -4.01
C SER A 687 -19.09 -48.49 -2.79
N GLU A 688 -18.07 -49.36 -2.69
CA GLU A 688 -17.06 -49.29 -1.61
C GLU A 688 -16.24 -47.99 -1.65
N VAL A 689 -16.06 -47.40 -2.84
CA VAL A 689 -15.37 -46.12 -2.99
C VAL A 689 -16.18 -44.98 -2.37
N PHE A 690 -17.51 -45.07 -2.43
CA PHE A 690 -18.45 -44.10 -1.88
C PHE A 690 -18.85 -44.41 -0.43
N ASN A 691 -18.10 -45.27 0.27
CA ASN A 691 -18.41 -45.66 1.63
C ASN A 691 -18.04 -44.55 2.65
N LEU A 692 -18.97 -44.17 3.52
CA LEU A 692 -18.78 -43.12 4.54
C LEU A 692 -18.12 -43.67 5.81
N PRO A 693 -17.28 -42.88 6.53
CA PRO A 693 -16.66 -43.30 7.80
C PRO A 693 -17.65 -43.90 8.81
N THR A 694 -17.25 -44.95 9.52
CA THR A 694 -18.13 -45.68 10.47
C THR A 694 -18.65 -44.79 11.60
N GLY A 695 -17.85 -43.84 12.10
CA GLY A 695 -18.26 -42.88 13.13
C GLY A 695 -19.35 -41.90 12.69
N TRP A 696 -19.57 -41.74 11.38
CA TRP A 696 -20.63 -40.87 10.84
C TRP A 696 -21.98 -41.60 10.74
N ARG A 697 -22.02 -42.92 10.94
CA ARG A 697 -23.22 -43.74 10.70
C ARG A 697 -24.14 -43.85 11.92
N THR A 698 -23.64 -43.48 13.10
CA THR A 698 -24.32 -43.72 14.38
C THR A 698 -24.63 -42.38 15.08
N ALA A 699 -25.53 -41.60 14.48
CA ALA A 699 -26.07 -40.41 15.14
C ALA A 699 -27.01 -40.83 16.29
N PRO A 700 -26.93 -40.20 17.49
CA PRO A 700 -27.77 -40.52 18.64
C PRO A 700 -29.16 -39.88 18.49
N LEU A 701 -29.88 -40.23 17.42
CA LEU A 701 -31.18 -39.67 17.07
C LEU A 701 -32.25 -40.76 17.04
N LEU A 702 -33.48 -40.42 17.42
CA LEU A 702 -34.61 -41.37 17.34
C LEU A 702 -34.84 -41.84 15.89
N PRO A 703 -34.82 -43.16 15.60
CA PRO A 703 -35.06 -43.68 14.24
C PRO A 703 -36.42 -43.28 13.64
N SER A 704 -37.43 -43.08 14.47
CA SER A 704 -38.76 -42.60 14.05
C SER A 704 -38.72 -41.20 13.44
N ARG A 705 -37.80 -40.34 13.87
CA ARG A 705 -37.62 -38.97 13.37
C ARG A 705 -36.96 -38.97 11.99
N LEU A 706 -35.96 -39.82 11.79
CA LEU A 706 -35.32 -40.04 10.48
C LEU A 706 -36.31 -40.59 9.45
N LEU A 707 -37.17 -41.54 9.86
CA LEU A 707 -38.23 -42.10 9.00
C LEU A 707 -39.25 -41.02 8.56
N GLN A 708 -39.58 -40.06 9.42
CA GLN A 708 -40.49 -38.96 9.07
C GLN A 708 -39.89 -38.01 8.03
N LEU A 709 -38.58 -37.72 8.11
CA LEU A 709 -37.88 -36.82 7.19
C LEU A 709 -37.35 -37.53 5.94
N ARG A 710 -37.48 -38.85 5.84
CA ARG A 710 -37.01 -39.65 4.70
C ARG A 710 -37.49 -39.16 3.32
N PRO A 711 -38.74 -38.65 3.16
CA PRO A 711 -39.20 -38.10 1.88
C PRO A 711 -38.47 -36.83 1.42
N LEU A 712 -37.77 -36.12 2.31
CA LEU A 712 -36.99 -34.93 1.96
C LEU A 712 -35.66 -35.27 1.27
N PHE A 713 -35.18 -36.50 1.38
CA PHE A 713 -33.91 -36.89 0.78
C PHE A 713 -34.01 -36.89 -0.76
N PRO A 714 -33.15 -36.15 -1.48
CA PRO A 714 -33.29 -35.98 -2.92
C PRO A 714 -32.71 -37.19 -3.67
N GLU A 715 -33.51 -38.26 -3.80
CA GLU A 715 -33.07 -39.54 -4.39
C GLU A 715 -32.61 -39.42 -5.85
N ASP A 716 -33.34 -38.66 -6.67
CA ASP A 716 -33.00 -38.50 -8.09
C ASP A 716 -31.71 -37.71 -8.27
N TRP A 717 -31.49 -36.69 -7.43
CA TRP A 717 -30.24 -35.95 -7.35
C TRP A 717 -29.08 -36.84 -6.93
N PHE A 718 -29.26 -37.68 -5.89
CA PHE A 718 -28.23 -38.62 -5.45
C PHE A 718 -27.80 -39.55 -6.60
N ARG A 719 -28.75 -40.17 -7.31
CA ARG A 719 -28.46 -41.05 -8.46
C ARG A 719 -27.78 -40.31 -9.60
N PHE A 720 -28.20 -39.08 -9.88
CA PHE A 720 -27.59 -38.23 -10.90
C PHE A 720 -26.13 -37.91 -10.55
N THR A 721 -25.90 -37.39 -9.34
CA THR A 721 -24.58 -36.97 -8.82
C THR A 721 -23.60 -38.14 -8.74
N LEU A 722 -24.09 -39.30 -8.28
CA LEU A 722 -23.33 -40.56 -8.25
C LEU A 722 -22.93 -41.00 -9.66
N GLY A 723 -23.81 -40.78 -10.65
CA GLY A 723 -23.52 -41.01 -12.07
C GLY A 723 -22.43 -40.12 -12.64
N GLN A 724 -22.28 -38.89 -12.16
CA GLN A 724 -21.23 -37.97 -12.58
C GLN A 724 -19.87 -38.29 -11.94
N PHE A 725 -19.86 -38.68 -10.66
CA PHE A 725 -18.62 -39.03 -9.95
C PHE A 725 -18.11 -40.46 -10.24
N GLY A 726 -18.99 -41.39 -10.63
CA GLY A 726 -18.62 -42.78 -10.94
C GLY A 726 -17.48 -42.94 -11.96
N PRO A 727 -17.53 -42.28 -13.13
CA PRO A 727 -16.46 -42.32 -14.14
C PRO A 727 -15.12 -41.75 -13.66
N ALA A 728 -15.11 -40.84 -12.68
CA ALA A 728 -13.90 -40.19 -12.19
C ALA A 728 -13.00 -41.09 -11.32
N VAL A 729 -13.45 -42.31 -11.02
CA VAL A 729 -12.80 -43.29 -10.14
C VAL A 729 -11.95 -44.29 -10.95
N GLN A 730 -12.33 -44.65 -12.20
CA GLN A 730 -11.51 -45.44 -13.16
C GLN A 730 -11.88 -45.13 -14.63
N GLY A 731 -10.88 -45.12 -15.52
CA GLY A 731 -10.98 -44.65 -16.91
C GLY A 731 -11.78 -45.52 -17.90
N GLU A 732 -12.25 -46.70 -17.50
CA GLU A 732 -13.15 -47.54 -18.33
C GLU A 732 -14.33 -48.02 -17.47
N THR A 733 -15.50 -47.40 -17.66
CA THR A 733 -16.75 -47.81 -17.01
C THR A 733 -17.72 -48.37 -18.05
N SER A 734 -18.20 -49.59 -17.87
CA SER A 734 -19.30 -50.16 -18.66
C SER A 734 -20.62 -49.52 -18.22
N GLU A 735 -21.53 -49.22 -19.16
CA GLU A 735 -22.86 -48.64 -18.87
C GLU A 735 -23.61 -49.46 -17.80
N ASP A 736 -23.46 -50.79 -17.82
CA ASP A 736 -24.07 -51.71 -16.86
C ASP A 736 -23.58 -51.50 -15.41
N MET A 737 -22.29 -51.17 -15.21
CA MET A 737 -21.76 -50.88 -13.87
C MET A 737 -22.27 -49.56 -13.32
N THR A 738 -22.37 -48.53 -14.17
CA THR A 738 -22.92 -47.23 -13.73
C THR A 738 -24.39 -47.35 -13.34
N LYS A 739 -25.14 -48.23 -14.01
CA LYS A 739 -26.52 -48.56 -13.64
C LYS A 739 -26.58 -49.33 -12.32
N ALA A 740 -25.74 -50.35 -12.13
CA ALA A 740 -25.66 -51.11 -10.88
C ALA A 740 -25.26 -50.23 -9.67
N LEU A 741 -24.38 -49.25 -9.87
CA LEU A 741 -24.00 -48.28 -8.84
C LEU A 741 -25.16 -47.36 -8.45
N LYS A 742 -25.97 -46.88 -9.42
CA LYS A 742 -27.13 -46.02 -9.18
C LYS A 742 -28.30 -46.74 -8.48
N GLU A 743 -28.38 -48.06 -8.64
CA GLU A 743 -29.44 -48.91 -8.07
C GLU A 743 -29.04 -49.53 -6.71
N ASP A 744 -27.87 -49.19 -6.15
CA ASP A 744 -27.42 -49.69 -4.85
C ASP A 744 -28.18 -49.03 -3.67
N GLU A 745 -29.22 -49.73 -3.21
CA GLU A 745 -30.07 -49.28 -2.11
C GLU A 745 -29.34 -49.18 -0.77
N ALA A 746 -28.31 -50.01 -0.53
CA ALA A 746 -27.54 -49.96 0.71
C ALA A 746 -26.68 -48.69 0.78
N LEU A 747 -26.09 -48.29 -0.35
CA LEU A 747 -25.34 -47.05 -0.47
C LEU A 747 -26.24 -45.82 -0.33
N LYS A 748 -27.43 -45.85 -0.95
CA LYS A 748 -28.43 -44.79 -0.85
C LYS A 748 -28.88 -44.58 0.59
N GLU A 749 -29.25 -45.65 1.30
CA GLU A 749 -29.75 -45.55 2.67
C GLU A 749 -28.68 -45.06 3.64
N LEU A 750 -27.42 -45.46 3.43
CA LEU A 750 -26.27 -44.94 4.17
C LEU A 750 -26.15 -43.41 4.04
N HIS A 751 -26.19 -42.88 2.82
CA HIS A 751 -26.08 -41.43 2.60
C HIS A 751 -27.32 -40.68 3.07
N ALA A 752 -28.51 -41.25 2.89
CA ALA A 752 -29.75 -40.67 3.38
C ALA A 752 -29.73 -40.53 4.91
N GLN A 753 -29.31 -41.58 5.63
CA GLN A 753 -29.19 -41.55 7.08
C GLN A 753 -28.22 -40.46 7.56
N VAL A 754 -27.03 -40.36 6.96
CA VAL A 754 -26.02 -39.36 7.36
C VAL A 754 -26.49 -37.94 7.04
N ALA A 755 -27.02 -37.71 5.84
CA ALA A 755 -27.47 -36.37 5.41
C ALA A 755 -28.66 -35.87 6.26
N LEU A 756 -29.65 -36.72 6.51
CA LEU A 756 -30.80 -36.37 7.37
C LEU A 756 -30.38 -36.20 8.83
N SER A 757 -29.41 -36.99 9.32
CA SER A 757 -28.86 -36.78 10.67
C SER A 757 -28.18 -35.41 10.79
N CYS A 758 -27.44 -34.98 9.76
CA CYS A 758 -26.85 -33.64 9.74
C CYS A 758 -27.92 -32.55 9.72
N LEU A 759 -28.99 -32.71 8.91
CA LEU A 759 -30.12 -31.77 8.87
C LEU A 759 -30.76 -31.58 10.25
N ILE A 760 -31.00 -32.69 10.96
CA ILE A 760 -31.53 -32.71 12.33
C ILE A 760 -30.57 -32.05 13.31
N SER A 761 -29.29 -32.40 13.26
CA SER A 761 -28.25 -31.82 14.12
C SER A 761 -28.11 -30.30 13.94
N LEU A 762 -28.35 -29.80 12.73
CA LEU A 762 -28.36 -28.36 12.44
C LEU A 762 -29.71 -27.69 12.73
N GLY A 763 -30.67 -28.39 13.35
CA GLY A 763 -31.98 -27.86 13.73
C GLY A 763 -32.87 -27.43 12.56
N ALA A 764 -32.58 -27.94 11.36
CA ALA A 764 -33.23 -27.55 10.11
C ALA A 764 -34.35 -28.53 9.71
N GLU A 765 -35.13 -29.03 10.67
CA GLU A 765 -36.17 -30.05 10.43
C GLU A 765 -37.49 -29.45 9.95
N SER A 766 -37.97 -28.42 10.63
CA SER A 766 -38.88 -27.44 10.03
C SER A 766 -38.01 -26.43 9.30
N ALA A 767 -38.36 -26.08 8.05
CA ALA A 767 -37.64 -25.07 7.27
C ALA A 767 -37.18 -23.89 8.14
N PHE A 768 -36.00 -23.36 7.85
CA PHE A 768 -35.35 -22.33 8.67
C PHE A 768 -36.35 -21.25 9.08
N THR A 769 -36.45 -20.98 10.38
CA THR A 769 -37.60 -20.26 10.96
C THR A 769 -37.39 -18.75 11.05
N SER A 770 -36.14 -18.29 10.97
CA SER A 770 -35.81 -16.87 11.01
C SER A 770 -34.50 -16.55 10.26
N PRO A 771 -34.38 -15.34 9.70
CA PRO A 771 -33.13 -14.83 9.14
C PRO A 771 -31.96 -14.88 10.11
N SER A 772 -32.21 -14.58 11.40
CA SER A 772 -31.20 -14.64 12.46
C SER A 772 -30.67 -16.05 12.66
N TYR A 773 -31.52 -17.06 12.53
CA TYR A 773 -31.10 -18.46 12.60
C TYR A 773 -30.21 -18.84 11.42
N VAL A 774 -30.59 -18.45 10.19
CA VAL A 774 -29.80 -18.67 8.98
C VAL A 774 -28.43 -18.01 9.09
N TYR A 775 -28.38 -16.77 9.56
CA TYR A 775 -27.13 -16.03 9.78
C TYR A 775 -26.22 -16.73 10.80
N ARG A 776 -26.76 -17.10 11.97
CA ARG A 776 -26.01 -17.80 13.01
C ARG A 776 -25.44 -19.14 12.53
N LEU A 777 -26.25 -19.91 11.80
CA LEU A 777 -25.82 -21.16 11.19
C LEU A 777 -24.72 -20.94 10.14
N TYR A 778 -24.81 -19.88 9.31
CA TYR A 778 -23.76 -19.50 8.36
C TYR A 778 -22.42 -19.21 9.07
N CYS A 779 -22.50 -18.52 10.21
CA CYS A 779 -21.37 -18.21 11.08
C CYS A 779 -20.81 -19.41 11.86
N GLY A 780 -21.50 -20.55 11.85
CA GLY A 780 -21.14 -21.73 12.66
C GLY A 780 -21.59 -21.65 14.12
N ASP A 781 -22.31 -20.60 14.52
CA ASP A 781 -22.93 -20.46 15.85
C ASP A 781 -24.27 -21.23 15.90
N ILE A 782 -24.17 -22.55 15.93
CA ILE A 782 -25.34 -23.43 15.86
C ILE A 782 -25.99 -23.54 17.24
N PRO A 783 -27.29 -23.21 17.39
CA PRO A 783 -28.01 -23.43 18.64
C PRO A 783 -27.99 -24.91 19.05
N TRP A 784 -27.93 -25.18 20.36
CA TRP A 784 -27.83 -26.56 20.85
C TRP A 784 -29.03 -27.42 20.39
N THR A 785 -28.71 -28.59 19.81
CA THR A 785 -29.65 -29.66 19.46
C THR A 785 -29.13 -31.00 19.98
N GLU A 786 -30.02 -31.99 20.12
CA GLU A 786 -29.67 -33.35 20.57
C GLU A 786 -28.58 -34.00 19.71
N GLY A 787 -28.52 -33.66 18.41
CA GLY A 787 -27.55 -34.21 17.45
C GLY A 787 -26.27 -33.38 17.29
N LEU A 788 -26.18 -32.19 17.90
CA LEU A 788 -25.04 -31.28 17.69
C LEU A 788 -23.74 -31.82 18.30
N ASP A 789 -23.82 -32.49 19.46
CA ASP A 789 -22.65 -33.08 20.12
C ASP A 789 -22.04 -34.20 19.26
N TRP A 790 -22.89 -34.98 18.58
CA TRP A 790 -22.43 -35.98 17.61
C TRP A 790 -21.80 -35.33 16.38
N LEU A 791 -22.44 -34.32 15.78
CA LEU A 791 -21.90 -33.64 14.60
C LEU A 791 -20.55 -32.96 14.91
N SER A 792 -20.46 -32.27 16.05
CA SER A 792 -19.25 -31.56 16.51
C SER A 792 -18.13 -32.51 16.94
N SER A 793 -18.44 -33.75 17.31
CA SER A 793 -17.42 -34.77 17.61
C SER A 793 -16.55 -35.14 16.40
N SER A 794 -17.07 -34.94 15.17
CA SER A 794 -16.31 -35.15 13.94
C SER A 794 -16.07 -33.82 13.22
N LYS A 795 -14.84 -33.29 13.36
CA LYS A 795 -14.43 -32.04 12.70
C LYS A 795 -14.68 -32.05 11.19
N GLU A 796 -14.39 -33.17 10.53
CA GLU A 796 -14.58 -33.33 9.07
C GLU A 796 -16.06 -33.25 8.67
N LEU A 797 -16.94 -34.02 9.33
CA LEU A 797 -18.37 -34.01 9.02
C LEU A 797 -19.01 -32.66 9.33
N TYR A 798 -18.62 -32.04 10.45
CA TYR A 798 -19.05 -30.70 10.82
C TYR A 798 -18.67 -29.67 9.75
N GLN A 799 -17.42 -29.70 9.27
CA GLN A 799 -16.95 -28.81 8.19
C GLN A 799 -17.71 -29.04 6.88
N LEU A 800 -17.98 -30.30 6.50
CA LEU A 800 -18.76 -30.61 5.31
C LEU A 800 -20.22 -30.13 5.43
N ALA A 801 -20.84 -30.30 6.60
CA ALA A 801 -22.19 -29.82 6.85
C ALA A 801 -22.27 -28.29 6.81
N LEU A 802 -21.32 -27.59 7.45
CA LEU A 802 -21.26 -26.13 7.42
C LEU A 802 -21.00 -25.61 6.00
N ARG A 803 -20.08 -26.25 5.26
CA ARG A 803 -19.80 -25.90 3.86
C ARG A 803 -21.01 -26.14 2.95
N ALA A 804 -21.72 -27.24 3.13
CA ALA A 804 -22.97 -27.53 2.41
C ALA A 804 -24.01 -26.44 2.63
N PHE A 805 -24.15 -25.97 3.87
CA PHE A 805 -25.04 -24.86 4.20
C PHE A 805 -24.62 -23.54 3.58
N ARG A 806 -23.32 -23.23 3.57
CA ARG A 806 -22.79 -22.04 2.90
C ARG A 806 -23.02 -22.09 1.38
N PHE A 807 -22.82 -23.26 0.76
CA PHE A 807 -23.09 -23.47 -0.66
C PHE A 807 -24.58 -23.32 -0.99
N SER A 808 -25.47 -23.91 -0.18
CA SER A 808 -26.91 -23.75 -0.39
C SER A 808 -27.38 -22.31 -0.19
N PHE A 809 -26.79 -21.58 0.75
CA PHE A 809 -27.09 -20.16 0.93
C PHE A 809 -26.62 -19.32 -0.27
N LYS A 810 -25.41 -19.57 -0.79
CA LYS A 810 -24.93 -18.91 -2.01
C LYS A 810 -25.79 -19.26 -3.23
N LEU A 811 -26.24 -20.51 -3.33
CA LEU A 811 -27.15 -20.95 -4.37
C LEU A 811 -28.49 -20.22 -4.30
N LEU A 812 -29.05 -20.07 -3.09
CA LEU A 812 -30.26 -19.27 -2.88
C LEU A 812 -30.06 -17.82 -3.33
N PHE A 813 -28.92 -17.22 -2.99
CA PHE A 813 -28.57 -15.86 -3.40
C PHE A 813 -28.48 -15.72 -4.94
N ASP A 814 -27.84 -16.67 -5.60
CA ASP A 814 -27.71 -16.67 -7.06
C ASP A 814 -29.05 -16.90 -7.75
N GLN A 815 -29.86 -17.83 -7.26
CA GLN A 815 -31.19 -18.09 -7.82
C GLN A 815 -32.14 -16.91 -7.66
N ALA A 816 -32.02 -16.15 -6.57
CA ALA A 816 -32.77 -14.92 -6.38
C ALA A 816 -32.34 -13.83 -7.37
N SER A 817 -31.08 -13.84 -7.81
CA SER A 817 -30.50 -12.81 -8.69
C SER A 817 -30.61 -13.16 -10.18
N LEU A 818 -30.38 -14.43 -10.54
CA LEU A 818 -30.25 -14.92 -11.91
C LEU A 818 -31.47 -15.73 -12.38
N GLY A 819 -32.32 -16.19 -11.46
CA GLY A 819 -33.46 -17.08 -11.73
C GLY A 819 -33.24 -18.50 -11.21
N PRO A 820 -34.30 -19.34 -11.16
CA PRO A 820 -34.20 -20.71 -10.68
C PRO A 820 -33.37 -21.59 -11.63
N MET A 821 -32.69 -22.59 -11.07
CA MET A 821 -31.98 -23.61 -11.86
C MET A 821 -32.97 -24.42 -12.68
N GLU A 822 -32.70 -24.57 -13.98
CA GLU A 822 -33.59 -25.25 -14.93
C GLU A 822 -33.31 -26.75 -15.02
N SER A 823 -32.08 -27.20 -14.69
CA SER A 823 -31.64 -28.59 -14.85
C SER A 823 -30.71 -29.09 -13.72
N PRO A 824 -30.66 -30.41 -13.45
CA PRO A 824 -29.69 -30.98 -12.51
C PRO A 824 -28.24 -30.82 -13.00
N GLU A 825 -28.00 -30.80 -14.31
CA GLU A 825 -26.68 -30.52 -14.89
C GLU A 825 -26.18 -29.12 -14.51
N GLU A 826 -27.05 -28.12 -14.58
CA GLU A 826 -26.75 -26.74 -14.20
C GLU A 826 -26.38 -26.65 -12.71
N LEU A 827 -27.17 -27.29 -11.82
CA LEU A 827 -26.87 -27.34 -10.39
C LEU A 827 -25.51 -28.01 -10.12
N PHE A 828 -25.21 -29.12 -10.79
CA PHE A 828 -23.93 -29.83 -10.59
C PHE A 828 -22.75 -28.97 -11.02
N SER A 829 -22.86 -28.32 -12.19
CA SER A 829 -21.83 -27.42 -12.69
C SER A 829 -21.63 -26.20 -11.79
N THR A 830 -22.70 -25.68 -11.19
CA THR A 830 -22.66 -24.57 -10.23
C THR A 830 -21.91 -24.97 -8.95
N LEU A 831 -22.18 -26.16 -8.39
CA LEU A 831 -21.47 -26.65 -7.21
C LEU A 831 -19.99 -26.94 -7.50
N GLU A 832 -19.65 -27.42 -8.71
CA GLU A 832 -18.26 -27.54 -9.16
C GLU A 832 -17.57 -26.18 -9.26
N GLU A 833 -18.25 -25.16 -9.76
CA GLU A 833 -17.75 -23.78 -9.81
C GLU A 833 -17.52 -23.22 -8.41
N TYR A 834 -18.47 -23.37 -7.48
CA TYR A 834 -18.31 -22.90 -6.10
C TYR A 834 -17.09 -23.51 -5.41
N GLU A 835 -16.84 -24.78 -5.67
CA GLU A 835 -15.68 -25.47 -5.11
C GLU A 835 -14.35 -24.98 -5.72
N ARG A 836 -14.32 -24.75 -7.04
CA ARG A 836 -13.11 -24.38 -7.78
C ARG A 836 -12.77 -22.89 -7.65
N ASP A 837 -13.74 -22.03 -7.92
CA ASP A 837 -13.53 -20.61 -8.20
C ASP A 837 -14.00 -19.69 -7.06
N TRP A 838 -14.80 -20.20 -6.10
CA TRP A 838 -15.36 -19.40 -5.00
C TRP A 838 -14.78 -19.76 -3.63
N TYR A 839 -14.51 -18.75 -2.80
CA TYR A 839 -14.43 -18.94 -1.35
C TYR A 839 -15.73 -18.45 -0.70
N ILE A 840 -16.43 -19.33 0.00
CA ILE A 840 -17.72 -19.02 0.63
C ILE A 840 -17.56 -19.24 2.13
N GLY A 841 -17.49 -18.16 2.89
CA GLY A 841 -17.14 -18.21 4.31
C GLY A 841 -17.33 -16.87 5.00
N LEU A 842 -16.62 -16.67 6.11
CA LEU A 842 -16.62 -15.42 6.87
C LEU A 842 -15.39 -14.58 6.53
N VAL A 843 -15.53 -13.26 6.56
CA VAL A 843 -14.41 -12.32 6.36
C VAL A 843 -13.34 -12.48 7.45
N THR A 844 -13.74 -12.87 8.66
CA THR A 844 -12.84 -13.08 9.82
C THR A 844 -12.08 -14.41 9.76
N GLU A 845 -12.44 -15.33 8.86
CA GLU A 845 -11.77 -16.63 8.72
C GLU A 845 -10.39 -16.48 8.05
N LYS A 846 -9.41 -17.26 8.51
CA LYS A 846 -8.08 -17.31 7.87
C LYS A 846 -8.18 -17.75 6.40
N GLY A 847 -9.07 -18.69 6.08
CA GLY A 847 -9.28 -19.15 4.71
C GLY A 847 -9.70 -18.03 3.75
N TRP A 848 -10.41 -17.01 4.24
CA TRP A 848 -10.74 -15.81 3.46
C TRP A 848 -9.47 -15.03 3.10
N HIS A 849 -8.63 -14.77 4.11
CA HIS A 849 -7.37 -14.05 3.96
C HIS A 849 -6.43 -14.78 2.98
N ASP A 850 -6.28 -16.09 3.16
CA ASP A 850 -5.47 -16.94 2.29
C ASP A 850 -6.03 -16.95 0.85
N SER A 851 -7.36 -17.02 0.68
CA SER A 851 -8.00 -16.98 -0.65
C SER A 851 -7.82 -15.63 -1.36
N VAL A 852 -7.86 -14.52 -0.61
CA VAL A 852 -7.58 -13.18 -1.16
C VAL A 852 -6.14 -13.13 -1.68
N LEU A 853 -5.17 -13.53 -0.87
CA LEU A 853 -3.74 -13.52 -1.24
C LEU A 853 -3.39 -14.51 -2.35
N GLN A 854 -4.12 -15.62 -2.44
CA GLN A 854 -4.02 -16.61 -3.54
C GLN A 854 -4.77 -16.19 -4.80
N GLU A 855 -5.38 -14.99 -4.82
CA GLU A 855 -6.07 -14.43 -5.98
C GLU A 855 -7.22 -15.33 -6.48
N LYS A 856 -7.99 -15.91 -5.56
CA LYS A 856 -9.17 -16.71 -5.90
C LYS A 856 -10.20 -15.83 -6.66
N PRO A 857 -10.78 -16.29 -7.79
CA PRO A 857 -11.60 -15.43 -8.65
C PRO A 857 -12.77 -14.74 -7.94
N PHE A 858 -13.45 -15.46 -7.05
CA PHE A 858 -14.64 -14.95 -6.37
C PHE A 858 -14.64 -15.29 -4.87
N LEU A 859 -15.21 -14.39 -4.07
CA LEU A 859 -15.46 -14.64 -2.65
C LEU A 859 -16.87 -14.17 -2.28
N PHE A 860 -17.50 -14.88 -1.34
CA PHE A 860 -18.82 -14.55 -0.82
C PHE A 860 -18.85 -14.64 0.70
N SER A 861 -19.38 -13.61 1.35
CA SER A 861 -19.67 -13.61 2.78
C SER A 861 -21.06 -13.06 3.05
N LEU A 862 -21.75 -13.65 4.02
CA LEU A 862 -22.97 -13.11 4.61
C LEU A 862 -22.59 -12.21 5.80
N GLY A 863 -23.24 -11.06 5.92
CA GLY A 863 -23.05 -10.09 7.00
C GLY A 863 -24.37 -9.60 7.60
N HIS A 864 -24.29 -8.92 8.74
CA HIS A 864 -25.45 -8.37 9.43
C HIS A 864 -25.14 -6.97 9.96
N ASP A 865 -25.76 -5.97 9.36
CA ASP A 865 -25.72 -4.59 9.84
C ASP A 865 -26.66 -4.42 11.03
N LEU A 866 -26.09 -4.34 12.23
CA LEU A 866 -26.81 -4.18 13.49
C LEU A 866 -27.51 -2.82 13.60
N ALA A 867 -26.94 -1.77 13.01
CA ALA A 867 -27.49 -0.41 13.09
C ALA A 867 -28.78 -0.30 12.25
N MET A 868 -28.77 -0.92 11.07
CA MET A 868 -29.92 -0.95 10.16
C MET A 868 -30.84 -2.16 10.38
N GLY A 869 -30.39 -3.17 11.13
CA GLY A 869 -31.10 -4.44 11.35
C GLY A 869 -31.26 -5.25 10.05
N THR A 870 -30.30 -5.16 9.13
CA THR A 870 -30.39 -5.78 7.79
C THR A 870 -29.26 -6.77 7.52
N TYR A 871 -29.57 -7.85 6.82
CA TYR A 871 -28.57 -8.80 6.35
C TYR A 871 -28.03 -8.39 4.98
N THR A 872 -26.73 -8.56 4.78
CA THR A 872 -26.05 -8.17 3.54
C THR A 872 -25.24 -9.33 2.97
N GLY A 873 -25.27 -9.50 1.64
CA GLY A 873 -24.38 -10.39 0.91
C GLY A 873 -23.24 -9.58 0.32
N ARG A 874 -22.00 -9.91 0.69
CA ARG A 874 -20.78 -9.30 0.13
C ARG A 874 -20.19 -10.24 -0.91
N VAL A 875 -20.12 -9.79 -2.16
CA VAL A 875 -19.50 -10.51 -3.27
C VAL A 875 -18.23 -9.78 -3.66
N LEU A 876 -17.10 -10.48 -3.63
CA LEU A 876 -15.84 -9.99 -4.20
C LEU A 876 -15.55 -10.68 -5.52
N SER A 877 -15.10 -9.90 -6.50
CA SER A 877 -14.74 -10.40 -7.83
C SER A 877 -13.36 -9.89 -8.22
N LEU A 878 -12.41 -10.81 -8.46
CA LEU A 878 -11.08 -10.46 -8.93
C LEU A 878 -11.14 -10.11 -10.41
N GLN A 879 -10.83 -8.86 -10.74
CA GLN A 879 -10.83 -8.40 -12.12
C GLN A 879 -9.78 -7.32 -12.36
N GLU A 880 -9.39 -7.15 -13.61
CA GLU A 880 -8.50 -6.06 -14.01
C GLU A 880 -9.32 -4.76 -14.06
N GLN A 881 -8.97 -3.77 -13.25
CA GLN A 881 -9.62 -2.47 -13.21
C GLN A 881 -8.61 -1.33 -13.37
N LEU A 882 -9.11 -0.16 -13.78
CA LEU A 882 -8.29 1.04 -13.94
C LEU A 882 -8.20 1.78 -12.60
N VAL A 883 -7.01 1.80 -12.02
CA VAL A 883 -6.65 2.66 -10.89
C VAL A 883 -6.23 4.01 -11.46
N GLN A 884 -6.99 5.06 -11.15
CA GLN A 884 -6.67 6.43 -11.55
C GLN A 884 -5.57 6.97 -10.65
N VAL A 885 -4.49 7.48 -11.23
CA VAL A 885 -3.30 7.94 -10.49
C VAL A 885 -3.06 9.42 -10.77
N GLY A 886 -2.92 10.20 -9.70
CA GLY A 886 -2.52 11.60 -9.74
C GLY A 886 -1.29 11.87 -8.88
N ARG A 887 -0.49 12.85 -9.30
CA ARG A 887 0.66 13.35 -8.54
C ARG A 887 0.20 14.39 -7.53
N LEU A 888 0.70 14.28 -6.32
CA LEU A 888 0.46 15.26 -5.26
C LEU A 888 1.53 16.34 -5.24
N ASN A 889 1.17 17.54 -4.79
CA ASN A 889 2.13 18.59 -4.47
C ASN A 889 2.98 18.15 -3.26
N GLY A 890 4.21 17.72 -3.53
CA GLY A 890 5.13 17.22 -2.50
C GLY A 890 5.42 18.21 -1.39
N GLU A 891 5.43 19.52 -1.65
CA GLU A 891 5.61 20.53 -0.61
C GLU A 891 4.38 20.66 0.29
N GLY A 892 3.18 20.48 -0.26
CA GLY A 892 1.95 20.38 0.53
C GLY A 892 1.98 19.21 1.50
N VAL A 893 2.40 18.03 1.02
CA VAL A 893 2.57 16.82 1.83
C VAL A 893 3.58 17.03 2.94
N ARG A 894 4.80 17.47 2.59
CA ARG A 894 5.88 17.71 3.54
C ARG A 894 5.51 18.77 4.58
N GLY A 895 4.83 19.84 4.16
CA GLY A 895 4.35 20.92 5.02
C GLY A 895 3.29 20.46 6.01
N GLN A 896 2.31 19.67 5.56
CA GLN A 896 1.27 19.11 6.42
C GLN A 896 1.83 18.09 7.42
N TRP A 897 2.73 17.21 6.98
CA TRP A 897 3.42 16.28 7.89
C TRP A 897 4.31 17.00 8.91
N ALA A 898 4.96 18.10 8.51
CA ALA A 898 5.71 18.94 9.45
C ALA A 898 4.77 19.61 10.47
N ASN A 899 3.64 20.15 10.00
CA ASN A 899 2.64 20.75 10.88
C ASN A 899 2.07 19.73 11.86
N LEU A 900 1.74 18.51 11.40
CA LEU A 900 1.29 17.41 12.25
C LEU A 900 2.30 17.08 13.36
N SER A 901 3.59 16.92 13.00
CA SER A 901 4.62 16.67 14.02
C SER A 901 4.77 17.84 15.00
N TRP A 902 4.58 19.06 14.51
CA TRP A 902 4.73 20.26 15.33
C TRP A 902 3.58 20.42 16.32
N GLU A 903 2.34 20.21 15.88
CA GLU A 903 1.14 20.27 16.71
C GLU A 903 1.19 19.25 17.85
N LEU A 904 1.61 18.02 17.56
CA LEU A 904 1.71 16.95 18.56
C LEU A 904 2.89 17.15 19.51
N LEU A 905 4.09 17.44 18.99
CA LEU A 905 5.31 17.42 19.81
C LEU A 905 5.61 18.76 20.50
N TYR A 906 5.26 19.89 19.88
CA TYR A 906 5.63 21.22 20.38
C TYR A 906 4.44 21.98 20.96
N ALA A 907 3.26 21.83 20.37
CA ALA A 907 2.03 22.43 20.91
C ALA A 907 1.29 21.53 21.91
N THR A 908 1.78 20.29 22.12
CA THR A 908 1.19 19.27 23.02
C THR A 908 -0.32 19.18 22.84
N ASN A 909 -0.76 19.11 21.59
CA ASN A 909 -2.17 19.02 21.27
C ASN A 909 -2.66 17.59 21.43
N ASP A 910 -3.37 17.34 22.54
CA ASP A 910 -3.90 16.02 22.92
C ASP A 910 -5.32 15.77 22.38
N ASP A 911 -5.85 16.67 21.56
CA ASP A 911 -7.18 16.54 20.93
C ASP A 911 -7.07 15.69 19.65
N GLU A 912 -7.55 14.43 19.73
CA GLU A 912 -7.56 13.46 18.64
C GLU A 912 -8.54 13.82 17.52
N GLU A 913 -9.70 14.42 17.84
CA GLU A 913 -10.71 14.83 16.86
C GLU A 913 -10.25 16.00 16.00
N ARG A 914 -9.34 16.84 16.51
CA ARG A 914 -8.83 18.01 15.78
C ARG A 914 -8.20 17.66 14.43
N TYR A 915 -7.66 16.46 14.28
CA TYR A 915 -7.04 16.03 13.02
C TYR A 915 -8.05 15.63 11.95
N SER A 916 -9.24 15.17 12.33
CA SER A 916 -10.31 14.78 11.40
C SER A 916 -11.23 15.96 11.00
N ILE A 917 -11.41 16.96 11.88
CA ILE A 917 -12.35 18.09 11.69
C ILE A 917 -11.80 19.20 10.75
N GLN A 918 -10.48 19.31 10.58
CA GLN A 918 -9.84 20.36 9.75
C GLN A 918 -9.76 20.01 8.25
N ALA A 919 -10.84 19.49 7.66
CA ALA A 919 -10.85 19.10 6.26
C ALA A 919 -10.41 20.25 5.34
N HIS A 920 -9.46 19.97 4.45
CA HIS A 920 -9.00 20.92 3.43
C HIS A 920 -9.08 20.26 2.06
N PRO A 921 -10.25 20.28 1.38
CA PRO A 921 -10.47 19.48 0.16
C PRO A 921 -9.50 19.78 -0.98
N PHE A 922 -9.04 21.03 -1.11
CA PHE A 922 -8.04 21.42 -2.11
C PHE A 922 -6.63 20.88 -1.83
N MET A 923 -6.30 20.68 -0.55
CA MET A 923 -4.99 20.23 -0.10
C MET A 923 -4.98 18.76 0.35
N LEU A 924 -6.14 18.09 0.37
CA LEU A 924 -6.32 16.70 0.80
C LEU A 924 -5.65 16.43 2.15
N ARG A 925 -5.92 17.31 3.14
CA ARG A 925 -5.19 17.31 4.41
C ARG A 925 -5.42 16.02 5.18
N ASN A 926 -6.67 15.57 5.29
CA ASN A 926 -6.99 14.40 6.10
C ASN A 926 -6.41 13.13 5.47
N LEU A 927 -6.52 12.98 4.15
CA LEU A 927 -5.88 11.88 3.42
C LEU A 927 -4.35 11.90 3.57
N THR A 928 -3.75 13.08 3.57
CA THR A 928 -2.30 13.23 3.74
C THR A 928 -1.85 12.92 5.17
N VAL A 929 -2.60 13.37 6.18
CA VAL A 929 -2.34 13.06 7.60
C VAL A 929 -2.42 11.55 7.82
N GLN A 930 -3.46 10.91 7.30
CA GLN A 930 -3.63 9.46 7.37
C GLN A 930 -2.45 8.69 6.73
N ALA A 931 -1.91 9.20 5.62
CA ALA A 931 -0.78 8.58 4.93
C ALA A 931 0.58 8.72 5.65
N ALA A 932 0.67 9.49 6.74
CA ALA A 932 1.89 9.60 7.54
C ALA A 932 2.24 8.27 8.25
N ASP A 933 3.49 8.05 8.64
CA ASP A 933 3.85 6.84 9.38
C ASP A 933 3.31 6.90 10.84
N PRO A 934 2.90 5.77 11.43
CA PRO A 934 2.61 5.69 12.86
C PRO A 934 3.82 6.14 13.70
N PRO A 935 3.61 6.82 14.85
CA PRO A 935 2.33 7.05 15.53
C PRO A 935 1.59 8.33 15.10
N LEU A 936 2.05 9.04 14.07
CA LEU A 936 1.47 10.33 13.66
C LEU A 936 0.30 10.16 12.68
N GLY A 937 0.45 9.22 11.75
CA GLY A 937 -0.62 8.79 10.86
C GLY A 937 -1.08 7.36 11.17
N TYR A 938 -2.08 6.92 10.41
CA TYR A 938 -2.76 5.63 10.59
C TYR A 938 -3.06 4.97 9.24
N PRO A 939 -2.04 4.69 8.40
CA PRO A 939 -2.25 3.94 7.18
C PRO A 939 -2.54 2.49 7.54
N ILE A 940 -3.60 1.91 6.97
CA ILE A 940 -4.02 0.53 7.29
C ILE A 940 -3.16 -0.54 6.63
N TYR A 941 -2.38 -0.14 5.63
CA TYR A 941 -1.39 -0.98 4.99
C TYR A 941 -0.19 -0.15 4.60
N SER A 942 1.01 -0.71 4.71
CA SER A 942 2.25 -0.08 4.26
C SER A 942 3.20 -1.19 3.82
N SER A 943 3.54 -1.21 2.53
CA SER A 943 4.48 -2.19 2.01
C SER A 943 5.88 -1.92 2.55
N ALA A 944 6.67 -2.98 2.73
CA ALA A 944 8.12 -2.83 2.74
C ALA A 944 8.60 -2.11 1.46
N PRO A 945 9.82 -1.54 1.42
CA PRO A 945 10.37 -0.97 0.20
C PRO A 945 10.30 -1.96 -0.96
N LEU A 946 9.48 -1.67 -1.97
CA LEU A 946 9.32 -2.50 -3.15
C LEU A 946 10.30 -2.02 -4.21
N HIS A 947 11.27 -2.87 -4.54
CA HIS A 947 12.29 -2.63 -5.54
C HIS A 947 11.87 -3.26 -6.87
N PHE A 948 11.84 -2.50 -7.95
CA PHE A 948 11.57 -3.08 -9.27
C PHE A 948 12.37 -2.42 -10.42
N PRO A 949 12.73 -3.22 -11.45
CA PRO A 949 13.43 -2.73 -12.62
C PRO A 949 12.53 -1.84 -13.46
N CYS A 950 13.09 -0.82 -14.11
CA CYS A 950 12.37 0.22 -14.87
C CYS A 950 12.92 0.42 -16.29
N LEU A 951 13.92 -0.38 -16.72
CA LEU A 951 14.49 -0.35 -18.08
C LEU A 951 13.67 -1.18 -19.08
#